data_AF-A0A9X2K6B3-F1
#
_entry.id   AF-A0A9X2K6B3-F1
#
_cell.length_a   1.000
_cell.length_b   1.000
_cell.length_c   1.000
_cell.angle_alpha   90.00
_cell.angle_beta   90.00
_cell.angle_gamma   90.00
#
_symmetry.space_group_name_H-M   'P 1'
#
loop_
_entity.id
_entity.type
_entity.pdbx_description
1 polymer ?
#
loop_
_entity_poly.entity_id
_entity_poly.type
_entity_poly.pdbx_seq_one_letter_code
_entity_poly.pdbx_strand_id
1 'polypeptide(L)'
;MHPLRRSAVMAALAALILSGLTPAAPARAADPLLSQGRPATASSSEGAAWSAAAAVDGDTGTRWSSSSGDPQWLQVDLGAPATISRVVLEWEAAYGRSFAIQTSNDATTWTDAYATTTGTGGTQTIDLTATGRYVRLYGTARGTGYGYSLWELQVYGHAGDSWTDVWSDDFTGPAGASPSPANWIPRTGTSYPGGPANWGTGEVETMTAATANLSLDGAGHLTIKAIRDGAGDWTSARVETRRADFEPRPGELLRFSARLRQPGVANPLGYWPGFRATGAAYRGNHTNWPGIGETDIMTAVNGRHQYSATLHCGTAPGGVCNEYDGRGSGLATCAGCQDGYHEYTQIIDRTRTDEEIRFYLDGRQTWVVRESQVGVAAWKAAVHHGFYLRLDLAIGGSLPDAVAGSATPVPGTTSGGELSVDWVKVSRQAGAVPATMTDPPVPAGPSVVRVAGTQGAWRLAVNGAPYEVKGLTYGPPQDAADGYLRDLAAMGVNTIRIWGVDDAHTPGLLDTAARHGIKVIVGHWLNQGADYVNDTAYKSSAKNEIVARVNALKNRQGVLMWDIGNEVILTMQDHGLPADVVEQRRVAYARFVDEVARAVHAADPNHPVTSTDAYTHAWTYYKAHSPALDLLAVNSYGAIATVRDDWIEGGHTRPYIVTEAGPDGEWEVPDDVNGVPDEPGDLAKRDMYTASWNAVRAHAGVALGATEFHYGLENDFGGVWLNTTPGGWRRHGYHALRRAYTGQDSPNTPPEITSMTVASRTAVQAGSAFGVEVGAADRDGDLVRYNVMLSDKHITGNRGLSHASFTQTGPGTFSVTAPQRLGVWKVYVYAYDGHGNVGIEQRSFRVVPPVVAGTNVARGRPTTASTHQAGGDGGPFTPDRATDGSFASRWASDWADQQWLQVDLGQPTAIRHVQLGWENAYARAYQVQTSLDGTDWTSVHTTTSGDGGFDEIGLSTSARYVRLNLTRRGTAYGYSLWEFGVYQTP
;
A
#
# COMPACT_ATOMS: atom_id res chain seq x y z
N MET A 1 -6.42 -49.64 54.09
CA MET A 1 -4.99 -49.94 53.86
C MET A 1 -4.20 -48.67 54.16
N HIS A 2 -3.19 -48.80 54.99
CA HIS A 2 -2.33 -47.72 55.52
C HIS A 2 -1.31 -47.24 54.43
N PRO A 3 -0.55 -46.14 54.64
CA PRO A 3 -0.66 -44.90 53.86
C PRO A 3 0.74 -44.37 53.39
N LEU A 4 0.86 -43.04 53.20
CA LEU A 4 2.02 -42.12 53.41
C LEU A 4 2.28 -41.25 52.15
N ARG A 5 2.54 -39.93 52.15
CA ARG A 5 2.55 -38.84 53.16
C ARG A 5 2.82 -37.51 52.40
N ARG A 6 2.03 -36.47 52.71
CA ARG A 6 2.41 -35.09 53.12
C ARG A 6 3.58 -34.37 52.41
N SER A 7 3.34 -33.25 51.71
CA SER A 7 3.21 -31.85 52.20
C SER A 7 4.52 -31.09 52.45
N ALA A 8 4.63 -29.96 51.72
CA ALA A 8 5.09 -28.63 52.15
C ALA A 8 6.57 -28.19 51.98
N VAL A 9 6.67 -26.88 51.70
CA VAL A 9 7.74 -25.90 51.98
C VAL A 9 8.77 -25.64 50.86
N MET A 10 8.71 -24.45 50.23
CA MET A 10 9.77 -23.44 50.39
C MET A 10 9.43 -22.10 49.71
N ALA A 11 9.20 -21.09 50.56
CA ALA A 11 9.58 -19.71 50.28
C ALA A 11 11.01 -19.48 50.79
N ALA A 12 11.71 -18.53 50.17
CA ALA A 12 13.03 -17.96 50.49
C ALA A 12 14.16 -18.36 49.52
N LEU A 13 14.37 -17.54 48.49
CA LEU A 13 15.70 -17.12 48.03
C LEU A 13 15.57 -15.87 47.15
N ALA A 14 15.31 -14.74 47.82
CA ALA A 14 15.71 -13.42 47.35
C ALA A 14 17.05 -13.08 48.03
N ALA A 15 17.97 -12.50 47.25
CA ALA A 15 19.31 -12.01 47.62
C ALA A 15 20.45 -13.04 47.68
N LEU A 16 21.09 -13.30 46.53
CA LEU A 16 22.51 -12.99 46.26
C LEU A 16 22.85 -13.49 44.85
N ILE A 17 23.16 -12.57 43.93
CA ILE A 17 24.26 -12.58 42.93
C ILE A 17 24.07 -11.27 42.15
N LEU A 18 24.64 -10.20 42.72
CA LEU A 18 24.93 -8.96 42.02
C LEU A 18 26.46 -8.91 41.90
N SER A 19 27.02 -9.66 40.95
CA SER A 19 28.44 -9.55 40.56
C SER A 19 28.66 -10.16 39.17
N GLY A 20 28.91 -9.32 38.16
CA GLY A 20 29.60 -9.75 36.93
C GLY A 20 28.74 -10.22 35.77
N LEU A 21 27.86 -9.36 35.23
CA LEU A 21 27.47 -9.46 33.82
C LEU A 21 28.34 -8.49 33.03
N THR A 22 29.45 -8.98 32.48
CA THR A 22 30.07 -8.35 31.32
C THR A 22 29.08 -8.48 30.15
N PRO A 23 28.79 -7.41 29.39
CA PRO A 23 28.00 -7.56 28.18
C PRO A 23 28.71 -8.57 27.27
N ALA A 24 28.00 -9.65 26.92
CA ALA A 24 28.46 -10.55 25.88
C ALA A 24 28.61 -9.72 24.58
N ALA A 25 29.74 -9.86 23.90
CA ALA A 25 29.92 -9.34 22.56
C ALA A 25 28.74 -9.82 21.67
N PRO A 26 28.28 -9.02 20.69
CA PRO A 26 27.19 -9.44 19.82
C PRO A 26 27.55 -10.78 19.17
N ALA A 27 26.68 -11.76 19.34
CA ALA A 27 26.80 -13.04 18.63
C ALA A 27 26.65 -12.74 17.13
N ARG A 28 27.77 -12.81 16.41
CA ARG A 28 27.79 -12.81 14.95
C ARG A 28 26.89 -13.95 14.47
N ALA A 29 25.92 -13.66 13.61
CA ALA A 29 25.08 -14.68 12.98
C ALA A 29 26.00 -15.76 12.37
N ALA A 30 25.65 -17.04 12.54
CA ALA A 30 26.42 -18.13 11.95
C ALA A 30 26.38 -18.01 10.42
N ASP A 31 27.54 -18.15 9.76
CA ASP A 31 27.63 -18.05 8.30
C ASP A 31 26.70 -19.10 7.63
N PRO A 32 26.00 -18.76 6.52
CA PRO A 32 25.03 -19.65 5.90
C PRO A 32 25.69 -20.86 5.22
N LEU A 33 24.93 -21.96 5.11
CA LEU A 33 25.32 -23.18 4.40
C LEU A 33 25.13 -22.99 2.88
N LEU A 34 26.22 -23.05 2.12
CA LEU A 34 26.24 -22.79 0.67
C LEU A 34 26.11 -24.04 -0.20
N SER A 35 26.50 -25.22 0.31
CA SER A 35 26.59 -26.45 -0.48
C SER A 35 25.29 -27.23 -0.61
N GLN A 36 24.29 -27.02 0.27
CA GLN A 36 23.10 -27.86 0.29
C GLN A 36 22.27 -27.75 -1.00
N GLY A 37 21.89 -28.90 -1.57
CA GLY A 37 21.15 -29.03 -2.83
C GLY A 37 21.94 -28.62 -4.07
N ARG A 38 23.23 -28.30 -3.96
CA ARG A 38 24.05 -27.82 -5.08
C ARG A 38 24.51 -28.98 -5.98
N PRO A 39 24.77 -28.72 -7.28
CA PRO A 39 25.37 -29.71 -8.16
C PRO A 39 26.72 -30.21 -7.61
N ALA A 40 26.85 -31.52 -7.47
CA ALA A 40 28.08 -32.17 -7.01
C ALA A 40 28.55 -33.23 -8.01
N THR A 41 29.86 -33.36 -8.17
CA THR A 41 30.50 -34.41 -8.97
C THR A 41 31.64 -35.04 -8.19
N ALA A 42 32.05 -36.25 -8.56
CA ALA A 42 33.13 -36.97 -7.90
C ALA A 42 34.00 -37.70 -8.92
N SER A 43 35.22 -38.09 -8.51
CA SER A 43 36.13 -38.91 -9.31
C SER A 43 35.57 -40.30 -9.61
N SER A 44 34.76 -40.85 -8.70
CA SER A 44 34.06 -42.12 -8.87
C SER A 44 32.90 -42.25 -7.88
N SER A 45 32.04 -43.24 -8.12
CA SER A 45 31.08 -43.73 -7.13
C SER A 45 31.02 -45.26 -7.15
N GLU A 46 30.72 -45.89 -6.02
CA GLU A 46 30.50 -47.37 -5.94
C GLU A 46 29.23 -47.82 -6.67
N GLY A 47 28.39 -46.88 -7.10
CA GLY A 47 27.14 -47.12 -7.81
C GLY A 47 26.18 -45.92 -7.73
N ALA A 48 25.03 -46.03 -8.40
CA ALA A 48 24.07 -44.92 -8.51
C ALA A 48 23.49 -44.47 -7.16
N ALA A 49 23.37 -45.39 -6.19
CA ALA A 49 22.86 -45.08 -4.85
C ALA A 49 23.85 -44.30 -3.97
N TRP A 50 25.13 -44.19 -4.36
CA TRP A 50 26.19 -43.52 -3.59
C TRP A 50 26.84 -42.39 -4.39
N SER A 51 25.99 -41.62 -5.08
CA SER A 51 26.42 -40.53 -5.96
C SER A 51 26.97 -39.33 -5.17
N ALA A 52 27.66 -38.42 -5.86
CA ALA A 52 28.18 -37.18 -5.26
C ALA A 52 27.07 -36.29 -4.65
N ALA A 53 25.86 -36.31 -5.23
CA ALA A 53 24.74 -35.50 -4.75
C ALA A 53 24.25 -35.93 -3.35
N ALA A 54 24.47 -37.19 -2.97
CA ALA A 54 24.10 -37.74 -1.68
C ALA A 54 25.02 -37.30 -0.52
N ALA A 55 25.98 -36.42 -0.78
CA ALA A 55 26.82 -35.80 0.25
C ALA A 55 26.54 -34.30 0.37
N VAL A 56 25.47 -33.79 -0.26
CA VAL A 56 25.07 -32.37 -0.20
C VAL A 56 23.55 -32.22 -0.18
N ASP A 57 22.78 -33.28 0.08
CA ASP A 57 21.32 -33.25 0.05
C ASP A 57 20.69 -32.84 1.39
N GLY A 58 21.49 -32.83 2.47
CA GLY A 58 21.06 -32.51 3.82
C GLY A 58 20.43 -33.70 4.56
N ASP A 59 20.55 -34.91 4.02
CA ASP A 59 20.07 -36.15 4.63
C ASP A 59 21.24 -37.01 5.13
N THR A 60 21.49 -36.99 6.44
CA THR A 60 22.54 -37.81 7.07
C THR A 60 22.32 -39.33 6.97
N GLY A 61 21.23 -39.79 6.34
CA GLY A 61 20.97 -41.18 5.99
C GLY A 61 21.45 -41.61 4.59
N THR A 62 21.85 -40.67 3.72
CA THR A 62 22.39 -40.91 2.38
C THR A 62 23.89 -40.54 2.33
N ARG A 63 24.68 -41.16 1.45
CA ARG A 63 26.13 -40.91 1.40
C ARG A 63 26.71 -40.97 0.00
N TRP A 64 27.72 -40.16 -0.27
CA TRP A 64 28.68 -40.43 -1.35
C TRP A 64 29.66 -41.53 -0.91
N SER A 65 30.02 -42.44 -1.82
CA SER A 65 31.06 -43.45 -1.60
C SER A 65 31.90 -43.65 -2.86
N SER A 66 33.21 -43.47 -2.76
CA SER A 66 34.15 -43.62 -3.88
C SER A 66 34.58 -45.08 -4.09
N SER A 67 35.12 -45.38 -5.28
CA SER A 67 35.93 -46.58 -5.49
C SER A 67 37.11 -46.66 -4.51
N SER A 68 37.56 -47.88 -4.22
CA SER A 68 38.69 -48.16 -3.33
C SER A 68 40.04 -47.89 -4.01
N GLY A 69 40.45 -46.62 -4.07
CA GLY A 69 41.75 -46.20 -4.59
C GLY A 69 42.10 -44.78 -4.16
N ASP A 70 43.35 -44.38 -4.38
CA ASP A 70 43.87 -43.04 -4.06
C ASP A 70 44.55 -42.46 -5.32
N PRO A 71 44.34 -41.18 -5.68
CA PRO A 71 43.45 -40.22 -5.04
C PRO A 71 41.97 -40.38 -5.44
N GLN A 72 41.06 -39.83 -4.63
CA GLN A 72 39.65 -39.62 -4.99
C GLN A 72 39.21 -38.22 -4.57
N TRP A 73 38.16 -37.70 -5.20
CA TRP A 73 37.63 -36.38 -4.87
C TRP A 73 36.12 -36.31 -5.01
N LEU A 74 35.53 -35.41 -4.22
CA LEU A 74 34.14 -34.98 -4.27
C LEU A 74 34.13 -33.45 -4.34
N GLN A 75 33.47 -32.87 -5.34
CA GLN A 75 33.36 -31.43 -5.52
C GLN A 75 31.90 -30.97 -5.54
N VAL A 76 31.67 -29.74 -5.11
CA VAL A 76 30.40 -29.03 -5.19
C VAL A 76 30.57 -27.70 -5.95
N ASP A 77 29.60 -27.37 -6.81
CA ASP A 77 29.48 -26.07 -7.48
C ASP A 77 28.53 -25.16 -6.70
N LEU A 78 29.06 -24.11 -6.06
CA LEU A 78 28.27 -23.16 -5.27
C LEU A 78 27.41 -22.23 -6.15
N GLY A 79 27.57 -22.26 -7.47
CA GLY A 79 26.84 -21.48 -8.47
C GLY A 79 27.52 -20.15 -8.84
N ALA A 80 28.24 -19.53 -7.90
CA ALA A 80 29.04 -18.33 -8.10
C ALA A 80 30.27 -18.35 -7.17
N PRO A 81 31.34 -17.57 -7.44
CA PRO A 81 32.44 -17.43 -6.50
C PRO A 81 31.90 -17.02 -5.12
N ALA A 82 32.36 -17.67 -4.05
CA ALA A 82 31.97 -17.39 -2.68
C ALA A 82 33.18 -17.11 -1.79
N THR A 83 32.99 -16.37 -0.70
CA THR A 83 33.89 -16.45 0.46
C THR A 83 33.50 -17.67 1.28
N ILE A 84 34.49 -18.46 1.67
CA ILE A 84 34.30 -19.72 2.40
C ILE A 84 35.01 -19.55 3.74
N SER A 85 34.26 -19.74 4.82
CA SER A 85 34.73 -19.56 6.19
C SER A 85 34.89 -20.89 6.94
N ARG A 86 34.17 -21.93 6.52
CA ARG A 86 34.18 -23.23 7.20
C ARG A 86 33.72 -24.36 6.28
N VAL A 87 34.34 -25.53 6.44
CA VAL A 87 33.89 -26.79 5.83
C VAL A 87 33.69 -27.83 6.92
N VAL A 88 32.55 -28.52 6.91
CA VAL A 88 32.28 -29.68 7.77
C VAL A 88 32.22 -30.93 6.89
N LEU A 89 33.03 -31.92 7.26
CA LEU A 89 33.05 -33.24 6.65
C LEU A 89 32.41 -34.22 7.63
N GLU A 90 31.29 -34.81 7.26
CA GLU A 90 30.67 -35.89 8.03
C GLU A 90 31.02 -37.23 7.38
N TRP A 91 32.08 -37.86 7.86
CA TRP A 91 32.55 -39.14 7.33
C TRP A 91 31.66 -40.31 7.78
N GLU A 92 31.56 -41.32 6.92
CA GLU A 92 31.18 -42.67 7.31
C GLU A 92 32.34 -43.33 8.12
N ALA A 93 32.22 -44.60 8.51
CA ALA A 93 33.36 -45.39 8.99
C ALA A 93 34.54 -45.39 8.00
N ALA A 94 34.28 -45.28 6.68
CA ALA A 94 35.28 -45.07 5.65
C ALA A 94 35.62 -43.57 5.45
N TYR A 95 36.87 -43.18 5.70
CA TYR A 95 37.30 -41.77 5.71
C TYR A 95 38.68 -41.53 5.09
N GLY A 96 39.02 -40.26 4.85
CA GLY A 96 40.35 -39.84 4.42
C GLY A 96 41.31 -39.59 5.58
N ARG A 97 42.45 -40.29 5.62
CA ARG A 97 43.55 -39.98 6.55
C ARG A 97 44.40 -38.82 6.04
N SER A 98 44.69 -38.80 4.74
CA SER A 98 45.32 -37.66 4.08
C SER A 98 44.37 -37.07 3.04
N PHE A 99 44.08 -35.78 3.15
CA PHE A 99 43.22 -35.05 2.21
C PHE A 99 43.49 -33.55 2.24
N ALA A 100 43.05 -32.87 1.18
CA ALA A 100 42.97 -31.41 1.11
C ALA A 100 41.53 -30.95 0.86
N ILE A 101 41.19 -29.78 1.38
CA ILE A 101 40.05 -29.00 0.89
C ILE A 101 40.62 -28.00 -0.11
N GLN A 102 40.14 -28.05 -1.34
CA GLN A 102 40.61 -27.19 -2.42
C GLN A 102 39.47 -26.32 -2.93
N THR A 103 39.81 -25.10 -3.34
CA THR A 103 38.88 -24.19 -4.00
C THR A 103 39.31 -23.88 -5.42
N SER A 104 38.35 -23.54 -6.28
CA SER A 104 38.58 -23.17 -7.67
C SER A 104 37.51 -22.20 -8.16
N ASN A 105 37.86 -21.34 -9.12
CA ASN A 105 36.89 -20.52 -9.84
C ASN A 105 36.40 -21.18 -11.14
N ASP A 106 37.11 -22.18 -11.67
CA ASP A 106 36.89 -22.74 -13.01
C ASP A 106 36.77 -24.29 -13.02
N ALA A 107 36.87 -24.94 -11.85
CA ALA A 107 36.88 -26.39 -11.64
C ALA A 107 38.09 -27.14 -12.28
N THR A 108 39.08 -26.41 -12.80
CA THR A 108 40.28 -26.98 -13.45
C THR A 108 41.56 -26.64 -12.71
N THR A 109 41.71 -25.39 -12.26
CA THR A 109 42.84 -24.89 -11.49
C THR A 109 42.45 -24.86 -10.03
N TRP A 110 43.18 -25.57 -9.17
CA TRP A 110 42.80 -25.78 -7.78
C TRP A 110 43.87 -25.25 -6.83
N THR A 111 43.44 -24.61 -5.75
CA THR A 111 44.30 -24.11 -4.67
C THR A 111 43.93 -24.81 -3.37
N ASP A 112 44.92 -25.28 -2.62
CA ASP A 112 44.71 -25.87 -1.29
C ASP A 112 44.32 -24.79 -0.29
N ALA A 113 43.09 -24.87 0.22
CA ALA A 113 42.60 -24.03 1.31
C ALA A 113 42.88 -24.65 2.69
N TYR A 114 42.97 -25.98 2.73
CA TYR A 114 43.36 -26.76 3.90
C TYR A 114 43.97 -28.09 3.44
N ALA A 115 44.93 -28.63 4.20
CA ALA A 115 45.47 -29.97 3.97
C ALA A 115 45.85 -30.65 5.29
N THR A 116 45.67 -31.97 5.35
CA THR A 116 46.07 -32.81 6.49
C THR A 116 46.55 -34.19 6.04
N THR A 117 47.39 -34.82 6.86
CA THR A 117 47.85 -36.21 6.72
C THR A 117 47.45 -37.09 7.91
N THR A 118 46.66 -36.53 8.83
CA THR A 118 46.29 -37.16 10.11
C THR A 118 44.78 -37.06 10.38
N GLY A 119 43.96 -37.03 9.33
CA GLY A 119 42.50 -37.06 9.43
C GLY A 119 42.00 -38.22 10.30
N THR A 120 40.98 -37.95 11.10
CA THR A 120 40.49 -38.85 12.15
C THR A 120 39.20 -39.59 11.77
N GLY A 121 38.54 -39.19 10.68
CA GLY A 121 37.17 -39.62 10.39
C GLY A 121 36.16 -38.95 11.31
N GLY A 122 34.93 -39.47 11.35
CA GLY A 122 33.81 -38.88 12.09
C GLY A 122 33.39 -37.51 11.53
N THR A 123 32.86 -36.63 12.36
CA THR A 123 32.59 -35.23 11.96
C THR A 123 33.84 -34.38 12.16
N GLN A 124 34.36 -33.81 11.08
CA GLN A 124 35.49 -32.89 11.09
C GLN A 124 35.07 -31.50 10.65
N THR A 125 35.12 -30.54 11.58
CA THR A 125 34.91 -29.12 11.29
C THR A 125 36.25 -28.45 11.02
N ILE A 126 36.37 -27.80 9.88
CA ILE A 126 37.58 -27.16 9.38
C ILE A 126 37.26 -25.68 9.14
N ASP A 127 37.74 -24.82 10.02
CA ASP A 127 37.70 -23.37 9.80
C ASP A 127 38.83 -22.98 8.83
N LEU A 128 38.48 -22.21 7.80
CA LEU A 128 39.41 -21.78 6.76
C LEU A 128 38.97 -20.46 6.15
N THR A 129 39.89 -19.73 5.54
CA THR A 129 39.54 -18.51 4.78
C THR A 129 39.95 -18.72 3.35
N ALA A 130 38.98 -18.91 2.47
CA ALA A 130 39.22 -19.09 1.05
C ALA A 130 38.15 -18.42 0.18
N THR A 131 38.44 -18.29 -1.10
CA THR A 131 37.46 -17.90 -2.11
C THR A 131 37.42 -18.93 -3.23
N GLY A 132 36.24 -19.12 -3.82
CA GLY A 132 36.06 -20.02 -4.96
C GLY A 132 34.60 -20.28 -5.26
N ARG A 133 34.30 -20.62 -6.52
CA ARG A 133 32.98 -21.11 -6.93
C ARG A 133 32.82 -22.60 -6.64
N TYR A 134 33.90 -23.35 -6.83
CA TYR A 134 33.93 -24.78 -6.61
C TYR A 134 34.75 -25.08 -5.36
N VAL A 135 34.26 -26.01 -4.56
CA VAL A 135 34.96 -26.55 -3.39
C VAL A 135 35.03 -28.06 -3.54
N ARG A 136 36.19 -28.65 -3.30
CA ARG A 136 36.34 -30.11 -3.32
C ARG A 136 37.13 -30.65 -2.15
N LEU A 137 36.72 -31.81 -1.66
CA LEU A 137 37.56 -32.72 -0.91
C LEU A 137 38.46 -33.46 -1.92
N TYR A 138 39.77 -33.41 -1.73
CA TYR A 138 40.76 -34.15 -2.51
C TYR A 138 41.53 -35.12 -1.60
N GLY A 139 41.08 -36.37 -1.54
CA GLY A 139 41.66 -37.42 -0.73
C GLY A 139 42.88 -38.05 -1.39
N THR A 140 43.99 -38.17 -0.65
CA THR A 140 45.27 -38.73 -1.14
C THR A 140 45.75 -39.97 -0.38
N ALA A 141 45.22 -40.23 0.83
CA ALA A 141 45.34 -41.54 1.48
C ALA A 141 44.10 -41.87 2.33
N ARG A 142 43.54 -43.07 2.15
CA ARG A 142 42.40 -43.60 2.93
C ARG A 142 42.81 -43.98 4.36
N GLY A 143 41.88 -43.81 5.30
CA GLY A 143 42.02 -44.21 6.70
C GLY A 143 41.68 -45.67 6.98
N THR A 144 41.00 -46.33 6.03
CA THR A 144 40.61 -47.74 6.11
C THR A 144 40.94 -48.48 4.81
N GLY A 145 40.56 -49.76 4.69
CA GLY A 145 40.67 -50.52 3.44
C GLY A 145 39.64 -50.14 2.37
N TYR A 146 38.58 -49.41 2.75
CA TYR A 146 37.51 -48.97 1.86
C TYR A 146 37.85 -47.67 1.13
N GLY A 147 36.95 -47.18 0.26
CA GLY A 147 37.04 -45.86 -0.40
C GLY A 147 36.88 -44.68 0.57
N TYR A 148 36.64 -43.49 0.03
CA TYR A 148 36.23 -42.31 0.77
C TYR A 148 34.71 -42.25 0.82
N SER A 149 34.12 -41.95 1.98
CA SER A 149 32.68 -41.81 2.07
C SER A 149 32.23 -40.72 3.03
N LEU A 150 31.33 -39.86 2.55
CA LEU A 150 30.75 -38.76 3.29
C LEU A 150 29.24 -38.89 3.33
N TRP A 151 28.67 -38.80 4.53
CA TRP A 151 27.26 -38.48 4.72
C TRP A 151 27.00 -37.06 4.24
N GLU A 152 27.84 -36.09 4.61
CA GLU A 152 27.69 -34.69 4.22
C GLU A 152 29.04 -33.97 3.99
N LEU A 153 29.07 -33.09 2.98
CA LEU A 153 30.07 -32.09 2.69
C LEU A 153 29.41 -30.71 2.79
N GLN A 154 29.53 -30.10 3.96
CA GLN A 154 28.91 -28.81 4.24
C GLN A 154 29.92 -27.69 4.07
N VAL A 155 29.64 -26.76 3.15
CA VAL A 155 30.48 -25.58 2.91
C VAL A 155 29.74 -24.35 3.41
N TYR A 156 30.30 -23.64 4.37
CA TYR A 156 29.75 -22.42 4.94
C TYR A 156 30.54 -21.20 4.50
N GLY A 157 29.84 -20.08 4.33
CA GLY A 157 30.44 -18.80 3.97
C GLY A 157 29.41 -17.85 3.38
N HIS A 158 29.83 -16.89 2.55
CA HIS A 158 28.93 -15.98 1.85
C HIS A 158 29.11 -16.12 0.34
N ALA A 159 28.01 -16.23 -0.41
CA ALA A 159 28.07 -16.07 -1.85
C ALA A 159 28.80 -14.74 -2.16
N GLY A 160 29.77 -14.79 -3.06
CA GLY A 160 30.54 -13.63 -3.44
C GLY A 160 29.64 -12.74 -4.28
N ASP A 161 29.38 -11.56 -3.75
CA ASP A 161 28.73 -10.49 -4.49
C ASP A 161 29.59 -10.18 -5.73
N SER A 162 29.05 -10.40 -6.92
CA SER A 162 29.61 -9.92 -8.21
C SER A 162 29.58 -8.38 -8.33
N TRP A 163 29.37 -7.68 -7.22
CA TRP A 163 29.27 -6.25 -7.10
C TRP A 163 30.65 -5.64 -6.85
N THR A 164 31.01 -4.67 -7.67
CA THR A 164 32.20 -3.84 -7.47
C THR A 164 31.80 -2.55 -6.78
N ASP A 165 32.44 -2.23 -5.66
CA ASP A 165 32.24 -0.98 -4.94
C ASP A 165 32.66 0.22 -5.80
N VAL A 166 31.77 1.21 -5.92
CA VAL A 166 31.97 2.46 -6.65
C VAL A 166 32.35 3.60 -5.71
N TRP A 167 31.73 3.58 -4.53
CA TRP A 167 31.94 4.55 -3.46
C TRP A 167 31.30 4.02 -2.18
N SER A 168 31.89 4.34 -1.03
CA SER A 168 31.29 4.05 0.28
C SER A 168 31.77 5.05 1.33
N ASP A 169 31.01 5.17 2.40
CA ASP A 169 31.41 5.84 3.64
C ASP A 169 30.95 5.00 4.83
N ASP A 170 31.87 4.73 5.75
CA ASP A 170 31.65 4.00 7.01
C ASP A 170 31.62 4.95 8.22
N PHE A 171 31.66 6.26 7.98
CA PHE A 171 31.55 7.31 8.99
C PHE A 171 32.56 7.19 10.14
N THR A 172 33.72 6.59 9.88
CA THR A 172 34.80 6.49 10.86
C THR A 172 35.33 7.88 11.24
N GLY A 173 35.28 8.20 12.53
CA GLY A 173 35.85 9.43 13.07
C GLY A 173 35.54 9.61 14.55
N PRO A 174 36.13 10.62 15.22
CA PRO A 174 35.90 10.85 16.65
C PRO A 174 34.47 11.35 16.92
N ALA A 175 33.94 10.98 18.09
CA ALA A 175 32.61 11.40 18.54
C ALA A 175 32.47 12.94 18.54
N GLY A 176 31.35 13.43 18.03
CA GLY A 176 31.04 14.86 17.93
C GLY A 176 31.68 15.58 16.74
N ALA A 177 32.46 14.90 15.89
CA ALA A 177 32.98 15.48 14.66
C ALA A 177 31.92 15.56 13.56
N SER A 178 32.07 16.48 12.61
CA SER A 178 31.25 16.52 11.40
C SER A 178 31.64 15.40 10.41
N PRO A 179 30.71 14.92 9.55
CA PRO A 179 31.05 13.98 8.48
C PRO A 179 32.08 14.57 7.51
N SER A 180 32.84 13.70 6.85
CA SER A 180 33.95 14.10 5.99
C SER A 180 33.50 15.09 4.90
N PRO A 181 34.08 16.30 4.83
CA PRO A 181 33.78 17.25 3.78
C PRO A 181 34.36 16.82 2.43
N ALA A 182 35.06 15.70 2.30
CA ALA A 182 35.41 15.12 1.00
C ALA A 182 34.24 14.31 0.40
N ASN A 183 33.35 13.81 1.26
CA ASN A 183 32.23 12.95 0.89
C ASN A 183 30.90 13.69 0.91
N TRP A 184 30.70 14.62 1.84
CA TRP A 184 29.37 15.18 2.15
C TRP A 184 29.27 16.69 1.98
N ILE A 185 28.07 17.12 1.63
CA ILE A 185 27.61 18.52 1.58
C ILE A 185 26.44 18.66 2.56
N PRO A 186 26.61 19.33 3.70
CA PRO A 186 25.48 19.74 4.54
C PRO A 186 24.61 20.76 3.80
N ARG A 187 23.30 20.59 3.84
CA ARG A 187 22.31 21.58 3.40
C ARG A 187 21.71 22.26 4.62
N THR A 188 21.59 23.58 4.57
CA THR A 188 21.20 24.41 5.72
C THR A 188 20.07 25.36 5.36
N GLY A 189 19.28 25.76 6.35
CA GLY A 189 18.13 26.64 6.19
C GLY A 189 16.82 25.84 6.06
N THR A 190 15.81 26.48 5.50
CA THR A 190 14.46 25.90 5.26
C THR A 190 14.19 25.66 3.77
N SER A 191 15.16 25.91 2.90
CA SER A 191 15.08 25.65 1.45
C SER A 191 16.46 25.62 0.82
N TYR A 192 16.54 25.07 -0.40
CA TYR A 192 17.65 25.38 -1.28
C TYR A 192 17.62 26.86 -1.70
N PRO A 193 18.77 27.53 -1.92
CA PRO A 193 18.80 28.86 -2.53
C PRO A 193 18.08 28.87 -3.89
N GLY A 194 16.98 29.63 -3.99
CA GLY A 194 16.12 29.65 -5.18
C GLY A 194 15.21 28.44 -5.38
N GLY A 195 15.20 27.50 -4.43
CA GLY A 195 14.26 26.38 -4.39
C GLY A 195 12.95 26.72 -3.64
N PRO A 196 12.01 25.78 -3.62
CA PRO A 196 10.74 25.96 -2.92
C PRO A 196 10.95 26.16 -1.41
N ALA A 197 10.10 26.99 -0.79
CA ALA A 197 10.11 27.20 0.66
C ALA A 197 9.75 25.92 1.41
N ASN A 198 10.23 25.79 2.65
CA ASN A 198 9.98 24.64 3.53
C ASN A 198 10.27 23.31 2.82
N TRP A 199 11.40 23.29 2.09
CA TRP A 199 11.87 22.20 1.25
C TRP A 199 10.89 21.68 0.18
N GLY A 200 9.78 22.39 -0.07
CA GLY A 200 8.70 21.99 -1.00
C GLY A 200 7.64 21.07 -0.40
N THR A 201 7.80 20.68 0.85
CA THR A 201 7.04 19.61 1.53
C THR A 201 6.34 20.10 2.80
N GLY A 202 6.60 21.35 3.22
CA GLY A 202 5.99 21.93 4.41
C GLY A 202 6.67 21.52 5.72
N GLU A 203 7.86 20.92 5.64
CA GLU A 203 8.75 20.64 6.78
C GLU A 203 8.97 21.90 7.64
N VAL A 204 9.03 21.76 8.96
CA VAL A 204 9.05 22.90 9.91
C VAL A 204 10.43 23.19 10.51
N GLU A 205 11.38 22.29 10.37
CA GLU A 205 12.71 22.45 10.95
C GLU A 205 13.62 23.36 10.12
N THR A 206 14.57 24.00 10.81
CA THR A 206 15.73 24.59 10.14
C THR A 206 16.85 23.56 10.08
N MET A 207 17.27 23.18 8.87
CA MET A 207 18.42 22.29 8.68
C MET A 207 19.72 23.03 9.04
N THR A 208 20.62 22.37 9.77
CA THR A 208 21.90 22.94 10.20
C THR A 208 23.07 21.99 9.94
N ALA A 209 24.28 22.53 9.92
CA ALA A 209 25.53 21.77 9.92
C ALA A 209 26.15 21.67 11.33
N ALA A 210 25.42 22.09 12.37
CA ALA A 210 25.93 22.07 13.73
C ALA A 210 26.08 20.61 14.19
N THR A 211 27.15 20.32 14.94
CA THR A 211 27.42 18.96 15.42
C THR A 211 26.37 18.44 16.41
N ALA A 212 25.53 19.31 16.95
CA ALA A 212 24.34 18.94 17.70
C ALA A 212 23.28 18.21 16.83
N ASN A 213 23.15 18.58 15.55
CA ASN A 213 22.23 17.95 14.61
C ASN A 213 22.91 16.94 13.67
N LEU A 214 24.20 17.14 13.35
CA LEU A 214 24.95 16.36 12.37
C LEU A 214 26.35 16.01 12.87
N SER A 215 26.53 14.82 13.41
CA SER A 215 27.82 14.39 13.95
C SER A 215 28.09 12.90 13.85
N LEU A 216 29.36 12.53 13.97
CA LEU A 216 29.82 11.15 14.15
C LEU A 216 29.68 10.76 15.62
N ASP A 217 29.32 9.51 15.91
CA ASP A 217 29.15 9.01 17.27
C ASP A 217 30.43 8.43 17.91
N GLY A 218 31.50 8.27 17.12
CA GLY A 218 32.77 7.67 17.55
C GLY A 218 32.83 6.14 17.42
N ALA A 219 31.73 5.50 17.01
CA ALA A 219 31.62 4.06 16.82
C ALA A 219 31.50 3.66 15.33
N GLY A 220 31.70 4.61 14.42
CA GLY A 220 31.57 4.39 12.98
C GLY A 220 30.16 4.66 12.47
N HIS A 221 29.39 5.54 13.11
CA HIS A 221 28.08 5.92 12.61
C HIS A 221 27.92 7.44 12.49
N LEU A 222 27.15 7.86 11.49
CA LEU A 222 26.62 9.21 11.38
C LEU A 222 25.29 9.31 12.12
N THR A 223 25.14 10.37 12.90
CA THR A 223 23.91 10.72 13.61
C THR A 223 23.32 12.00 13.03
N ILE A 224 22.08 11.90 12.57
CA ILE A 224 21.22 13.04 12.20
C ILE A 224 20.15 13.19 13.29
N LYS A 225 20.21 14.27 14.06
CA LYS A 225 19.39 14.49 15.26
C LYS A 225 18.45 15.67 15.12
N ALA A 226 17.17 15.43 15.39
CA ALA A 226 16.16 16.48 15.48
C ALA A 226 16.08 17.04 16.91
N ILE A 227 16.18 18.36 17.04
CA ILE A 227 16.18 19.06 18.34
C ILE A 227 15.12 20.15 18.31
N ARG A 228 14.18 20.07 19.25
CA ARG A 228 13.25 21.12 19.62
C ARG A 228 13.82 21.95 20.76
N ASP A 229 13.84 23.28 20.61
CA ASP A 229 14.28 24.18 21.67
C ASP A 229 13.15 24.59 22.64
N GLY A 230 13.46 25.50 23.57
CA GLY A 230 12.50 26.00 24.56
C GLY A 230 11.43 26.95 24.01
N ALA A 231 11.68 27.57 22.84
CA ALA A 231 10.69 28.39 22.12
C ALA A 231 9.72 27.51 21.31
N GLY A 232 10.16 26.29 21.01
CA GLY A 232 9.40 25.29 20.26
C GLY A 232 9.79 25.14 18.81
N ASP A 233 10.87 25.81 18.41
CA ASP A 233 11.45 25.74 17.09
C ASP A 233 12.25 24.44 16.93
N TRP A 234 12.20 23.86 15.74
CA TRP A 234 12.90 22.62 15.42
C TRP A 234 14.15 22.88 14.59
N THR A 235 15.21 22.15 14.91
CA THR A 235 16.43 22.04 14.09
C THR A 235 16.69 20.57 13.76
N SER A 236 17.26 20.32 12.59
CA SER A 236 17.70 18.98 12.18
C SER A 236 18.86 19.10 11.20
N ALA A 237 19.17 18.03 10.45
CA ALA A 237 20.16 18.07 9.39
C ALA A 237 19.77 17.28 8.14
N ARG A 238 20.34 17.72 7.01
CA ARG A 238 20.24 17.13 5.68
C ARG A 238 21.63 17.12 5.06
N VAL A 239 22.06 15.97 4.54
CA VAL A 239 23.35 15.82 3.87
C VAL A 239 23.21 15.15 2.52
N GLU A 240 24.04 15.58 1.58
CA GLU A 240 24.13 15.01 0.24
C GLU A 240 25.54 14.53 -0.06
N THR A 241 25.66 13.46 -0.84
CA THR A 241 26.98 13.07 -1.38
C THR A 241 27.51 14.18 -2.29
N ARG A 242 28.82 14.46 -2.20
CA ARG A 242 29.49 15.37 -3.14
C ARG A 242 29.43 14.87 -4.57
N ARG A 243 29.67 13.57 -4.73
CA ARG A 243 29.45 12.87 -5.99
C ARG A 243 27.98 12.94 -6.39
N ALA A 244 27.76 13.19 -7.67
CA ALA A 244 26.45 13.16 -8.33
C ALA A 244 26.51 12.36 -9.65
N ASP A 245 27.61 11.65 -9.88
CA ASP A 245 27.93 10.90 -11.09
C ASP A 245 27.60 9.41 -10.94
N PHE A 246 26.74 9.05 -9.98
CA PHE A 246 26.27 7.67 -9.82
C PHE A 246 25.25 7.34 -10.92
N GLU A 247 25.73 7.13 -12.14
CA GLU A 247 24.92 6.90 -13.32
C GLU A 247 24.72 5.40 -13.60
N PRO A 248 23.46 4.93 -13.74
CA PRO A 248 23.18 3.57 -14.17
C PRO A 248 23.40 3.47 -15.68
N ARG A 249 24.31 2.58 -16.10
CA ARG A 249 24.70 2.43 -17.51
C ARG A 249 23.94 1.28 -18.18
N PRO A 250 23.70 1.32 -19.51
CA PRO A 250 23.16 0.18 -20.23
C PRO A 250 24.00 -1.08 -20.00
N GLY A 251 23.36 -2.20 -19.69
CA GLY A 251 24.03 -3.46 -19.37
C GLY A 251 24.71 -3.50 -18.01
N GLU A 252 24.38 -2.59 -17.09
CA GLU A 252 24.83 -2.63 -15.69
C GLU A 252 23.64 -2.66 -14.73
N LEU A 253 23.85 -3.25 -13.56
CA LEU A 253 23.05 -2.97 -12.38
C LEU A 253 23.81 -1.97 -11.50
N LEU A 254 23.11 -0.97 -10.98
CA LEU A 254 23.64 0.01 -10.02
C LEU A 254 22.88 -0.13 -8.70
N ARG A 255 23.60 -0.38 -7.61
CA ARG A 255 23.06 -0.60 -6.27
C ARG A 255 23.41 0.57 -5.36
N PHE A 256 22.38 1.14 -4.72
CA PHE A 256 22.49 2.11 -3.63
C PHE A 256 22.00 1.44 -2.35
N SER A 257 22.84 1.40 -1.33
CA SER A 257 22.52 0.73 -0.06
C SER A 257 22.95 1.59 1.12
N ALA A 258 22.15 1.59 2.17
CA ALA A 258 22.52 2.16 3.45
C ALA A 258 22.00 1.31 4.60
N ARG A 259 22.81 1.17 5.65
CA ARG A 259 22.40 0.49 6.88
C ARG A 259 22.00 1.54 7.92
N LEU A 260 20.73 1.57 8.28
CA LEU A 260 20.09 2.67 9.01
C LEU A 260 19.28 2.16 10.21
N ARG A 261 19.27 2.94 11.29
CA ARG A 261 18.30 2.81 12.39
C ARG A 261 17.42 4.06 12.42
N GLN A 262 16.10 3.86 12.35
CA GLN A 262 15.12 4.95 12.38
C GLN A 262 15.02 5.59 13.78
N PRO A 263 14.52 6.84 13.90
CA PRO A 263 14.31 7.48 15.19
C PRO A 263 13.31 6.72 16.07
N GLY A 264 13.73 6.37 17.30
CA GLY A 264 12.87 5.83 18.34
C GLY A 264 12.73 6.81 19.50
N VAL A 265 11.58 7.50 19.60
CA VAL A 265 11.26 8.43 20.69
C VAL A 265 9.84 8.18 21.22
N ALA A 266 9.57 8.61 22.46
CA ALA A 266 8.31 8.34 23.15
C ALA A 266 7.07 8.87 22.40
N ASN A 267 7.14 10.10 21.85
CA ASN A 267 6.12 10.64 20.97
C ASN A 267 6.75 11.10 19.64
N PRO A 268 6.68 10.26 18.58
CA PRO A 268 7.35 10.50 17.31
C PRO A 268 6.49 11.23 16.26
N LEU A 269 5.33 11.80 16.63
CA LEU A 269 4.47 12.53 15.67
C LEU A 269 5.22 13.70 15.01
N GLY A 270 5.31 13.67 13.69
CA GLY A 270 6.05 14.61 12.86
C GLY A 270 7.43 14.13 12.41
N TYR A 271 8.01 13.07 12.99
CA TYR A 271 9.31 12.59 12.52
C TYR A 271 9.21 12.01 11.10
N TRP A 272 10.10 12.45 10.19
CA TRP A 272 10.14 12.04 8.79
C TRP A 272 11.59 11.76 8.33
N PRO A 273 12.20 10.64 8.74
CA PRO A 273 13.50 10.21 8.22
C PRO A 273 13.43 9.80 6.74
N GLY A 274 14.49 10.09 5.99
CA GLY A 274 14.59 9.75 4.57
C GLY A 274 15.99 9.30 4.12
N PHE A 275 16.03 8.32 3.23
CA PHE A 275 17.19 7.93 2.43
C PHE A 275 16.80 7.90 0.95
N ARG A 276 17.46 8.71 0.12
CA ARG A 276 17.00 9.00 -1.24
C ARG A 276 18.13 9.06 -2.24
N ALA A 277 17.82 8.79 -3.50
CA ALA A 277 18.67 9.13 -4.65
C ALA A 277 17.95 10.13 -5.55
N THR A 278 18.56 11.30 -5.74
CA THR A 278 18.00 12.40 -6.53
C THR A 278 18.84 12.61 -7.79
N GLY A 279 18.18 12.84 -8.93
CA GLY A 279 18.84 13.12 -10.20
C GLY A 279 19.80 14.29 -10.10
N ALA A 280 21.01 14.13 -10.64
CA ALA A 280 22.11 15.08 -10.50
C ALA A 280 21.74 16.50 -10.95
N ALA A 281 20.89 16.61 -11.97
CA ALA A 281 20.46 17.88 -12.55
C ALA A 281 19.56 18.72 -11.62
N TYR A 282 19.01 18.14 -10.54
CA TYR A 282 18.31 18.94 -9.53
C TYR A 282 19.26 19.87 -8.76
N ARG A 283 20.53 19.49 -8.64
CA ARG A 283 21.54 20.32 -7.97
C ARG A 283 21.82 21.56 -8.81
N GLY A 284 21.36 22.72 -8.31
CA GLY A 284 21.49 24.01 -9.00
C GLY A 284 20.32 24.36 -9.92
N ASN A 285 19.34 23.47 -10.06
CA ASN A 285 18.07 23.76 -10.73
C ASN A 285 16.93 23.13 -9.94
N HIS A 286 16.34 23.90 -9.03
CA HIS A 286 15.35 23.38 -8.07
C HIS A 286 13.90 23.42 -8.59
N THR A 287 13.70 23.63 -9.89
CA THR A 287 12.37 23.66 -10.54
C THR A 287 12.16 22.55 -11.56
N ASN A 288 13.16 21.70 -11.79
CA ASN A 288 13.09 20.58 -12.74
C ASN A 288 12.65 19.24 -12.11
N TRP A 289 12.43 19.22 -10.79
CA TRP A 289 11.73 18.13 -10.12
C TRP A 289 10.24 18.17 -10.50
N PRO A 290 9.57 17.02 -10.73
CA PRO A 290 10.06 15.64 -10.57
C PRO A 290 10.67 15.04 -11.84
N GLY A 291 10.72 15.79 -12.95
CA GLY A 291 11.11 15.27 -14.26
C GLY A 291 12.52 14.67 -14.34
N ILE A 292 13.42 15.03 -13.43
CA ILE A 292 14.79 14.50 -13.32
C ILE A 292 14.93 13.25 -12.45
N GLY A 293 13.82 12.69 -11.96
CA GLY A 293 13.84 11.51 -11.10
C GLY A 293 14.28 11.76 -9.65
N GLU A 294 13.48 11.29 -8.71
CA GLU A 294 13.90 11.06 -7.33
C GLU A 294 13.36 9.71 -6.87
N THR A 295 14.19 8.96 -6.15
CA THR A 295 13.77 7.71 -5.52
C THR A 295 13.90 7.83 -4.02
N ASP A 296 12.78 7.64 -3.33
CA ASP A 296 12.75 7.41 -1.90
C ASP A 296 13.07 5.94 -1.67
N ILE A 297 14.32 5.64 -1.32
CA ILE A 297 14.77 4.27 -1.02
C ILE A 297 14.13 3.83 0.32
N MET A 298 14.04 4.77 1.26
CA MET A 298 13.33 4.63 2.52
C MET A 298 12.74 5.97 2.93
N THR A 299 11.42 6.00 3.11
CA THR A 299 10.69 7.08 3.78
C THR A 299 9.85 6.47 4.90
N ALA A 300 10.03 6.94 6.14
CA ALA A 300 9.17 6.59 7.27
C ALA A 300 8.57 7.85 7.88
N VAL A 301 7.42 7.74 8.54
CA VAL A 301 6.74 8.89 9.16
C VAL A 301 6.15 8.55 10.52
N ASN A 302 6.05 9.56 11.39
CA ASN A 302 5.34 9.51 12.66
C ASN A 302 5.76 8.35 13.58
N GLY A 303 6.97 7.82 13.41
CA GLY A 303 7.49 6.67 14.16
C GLY A 303 6.62 5.41 14.09
N ARG A 304 6.02 5.10 12.94
CA ARG A 304 5.00 4.05 12.84
C ARG A 304 5.49 2.59 12.72
N HIS A 305 6.76 2.28 12.96
CA HIS A 305 7.36 0.97 12.57
C HIS A 305 6.94 0.55 11.14
N GLN A 306 6.89 1.52 10.24
CA GLN A 306 6.48 1.37 8.85
C GLN A 306 7.39 2.24 7.97
N TYR A 307 7.57 1.85 6.71
CA TYR A 307 8.20 2.70 5.71
C TYR A 307 7.66 2.40 4.31
N SER A 308 7.84 3.35 3.40
CA SER A 308 7.56 3.23 1.97
C SER A 308 8.81 3.47 1.12
N ALA A 309 8.82 2.90 -0.09
CA ALA A 309 9.75 3.24 -1.15
C ALA A 309 8.97 3.78 -2.36
N THR A 310 9.48 4.82 -3.02
CA THR A 310 8.73 5.58 -4.03
C THR A 310 9.63 6.05 -5.17
N LEU A 311 9.12 5.99 -6.41
CA LEU A 311 9.69 6.73 -7.54
C LEU A 311 8.86 7.99 -7.82
N HIS A 312 9.55 9.13 -7.87
CA HIS A 312 9.05 10.41 -8.35
C HIS A 312 9.58 10.69 -9.76
N CYS A 313 8.69 11.02 -10.69
CA CYS A 313 9.03 11.23 -12.10
C CYS A 313 7.97 12.05 -12.87
N GLY A 314 8.33 12.50 -14.07
CA GLY A 314 7.37 13.15 -14.96
C GLY A 314 7.01 14.58 -14.54
N THR A 315 5.73 14.82 -14.26
CA THR A 315 5.18 16.17 -14.06
C THR A 315 4.41 16.26 -12.75
N ALA A 316 4.50 17.40 -12.06
CA ALA A 316 3.71 17.69 -10.87
C ALA A 316 2.76 18.89 -11.09
N PRO A 317 1.53 18.85 -10.56
CA PRO A 317 0.88 17.67 -9.96
C PRO A 317 0.45 16.63 -11.02
N GLY A 318 0.22 15.39 -10.60
CA GLY A 318 -0.27 14.28 -11.42
C GLY A 318 0.82 13.61 -12.26
N GLY A 319 0.58 13.48 -13.56
CA GLY A 319 1.50 12.83 -14.48
C GLY A 319 1.65 11.31 -14.25
N VAL A 320 2.61 10.74 -14.96
CA VAL A 320 2.81 9.28 -14.99
C VAL A 320 3.28 8.67 -13.68
N CYS A 321 3.81 9.47 -12.74
CA CYS A 321 4.16 9.01 -11.40
C CYS A 321 3.14 9.44 -10.31
N ASN A 322 2.04 10.12 -10.66
CA ASN A 322 1.04 10.61 -9.69
C ASN A 322 1.63 11.53 -8.60
N GLU A 323 2.23 12.63 -9.03
CA GLU A 323 2.87 13.60 -8.16
C GLU A 323 1.83 14.46 -7.43
N TYR A 324 2.01 14.81 -6.17
CA TYR A 324 3.24 14.74 -5.38
C TYR A 324 3.44 13.41 -4.62
N ASP A 325 2.56 12.43 -4.79
CA ASP A 325 2.60 11.18 -4.01
C ASP A 325 3.66 10.20 -4.54
N GLY A 326 3.88 10.18 -5.86
CA GLY A 326 4.80 9.27 -6.53
C GLY A 326 4.27 7.84 -6.67
N ARG A 327 5.03 6.98 -7.36
CA ARG A 327 4.73 5.54 -7.48
C ARG A 327 5.34 4.76 -6.32
N GLY A 328 4.55 4.60 -5.27
CA GLY A 328 4.99 4.05 -3.99
C GLY A 328 4.62 2.60 -3.74
N SER A 329 5.40 1.95 -2.87
CA SER A 329 5.12 0.64 -2.30
C SER A 329 3.89 0.59 -1.38
N GLY A 330 3.34 1.75 -1.04
CA GLY A 330 2.47 1.92 0.12
C GLY A 330 3.28 1.91 1.42
N LEU A 331 2.74 2.56 2.45
CA LEU A 331 3.32 2.56 3.80
C LEU A 331 3.07 1.18 4.43
N ALA A 332 4.13 0.39 4.65
CA ALA A 332 3.99 -0.99 5.13
C ALA A 332 4.90 -1.29 6.33
N THR A 333 4.58 -2.31 7.12
CA THR A 333 5.29 -2.66 8.36
C THR A 333 6.79 -2.92 8.16
N CYS A 334 7.57 -2.55 9.16
CA CYS A 334 9.02 -2.64 9.22
C CYS A 334 9.40 -3.06 10.65
N ALA A 335 9.38 -4.38 10.90
CA ALA A 335 9.64 -4.93 12.23
C ALA A 335 11.08 -4.64 12.66
N GLY A 336 11.27 -4.04 13.84
CA GLY A 336 12.58 -3.75 14.41
C GLY A 336 13.28 -2.50 13.85
N CYS A 337 12.71 -1.80 12.87
CA CYS A 337 13.39 -0.72 12.15
C CYS A 337 13.75 0.52 12.98
N GLN A 338 13.15 0.67 14.17
CA GLN A 338 13.51 1.69 15.16
C GLN A 338 14.47 1.15 16.24
N ASP A 339 14.47 -0.16 16.45
CA ASP A 339 15.22 -0.82 17.52
C ASP A 339 16.63 -1.22 17.06
N GLY A 340 16.81 -1.50 15.78
CA GLY A 340 18.04 -2.00 15.19
C GLY A 340 18.40 -1.37 13.84
N TYR A 341 19.58 -1.73 13.35
CA TYR A 341 20.04 -1.33 12.03
C TYR A 341 19.56 -2.32 10.96
N HIS A 342 18.91 -1.78 9.94
CA HIS A 342 18.43 -2.51 8.77
C HIS A 342 19.07 -1.98 7.50
N GLU A 343 19.30 -2.85 6.53
CA GLU A 343 19.81 -2.46 5.22
C GLU A 343 18.65 -2.11 4.28
N TYR A 344 18.65 -0.86 3.80
CA TYR A 344 17.73 -0.38 2.78
C TYR A 344 18.49 -0.26 1.47
N THR A 345 17.99 -0.92 0.44
CA THR A 345 18.68 -1.02 -0.85
C THR A 345 17.76 -0.67 -2.01
N GLN A 346 18.30 0.04 -2.99
CA GLN A 346 17.75 0.20 -4.33
C GLN A 346 18.72 -0.40 -5.35
N ILE A 347 18.18 -1.11 -6.35
CA ILE A 347 18.92 -1.59 -7.51
C ILE A 347 18.25 -1.07 -8.77
N ILE A 348 18.97 -0.26 -9.54
CA ILE A 348 18.58 0.15 -10.89
C ILE A 348 19.18 -0.86 -11.87
N ASP A 349 18.33 -1.60 -12.57
CA ASP A 349 18.71 -2.67 -13.49
C ASP A 349 18.46 -2.25 -14.94
N ARG A 350 19.55 -2.00 -15.66
CA ARG A 350 19.55 -1.67 -17.08
C ARG A 350 20.09 -2.83 -17.94
N THR A 351 19.98 -4.06 -17.42
CA THR A 351 20.36 -5.29 -18.14
C THR A 351 19.17 -5.94 -18.86
N ARG A 352 17.97 -5.35 -18.72
CA ARG A 352 16.69 -5.84 -19.25
C ARG A 352 16.08 -4.82 -20.21
N THR A 353 15.32 -5.29 -21.20
CA THR A 353 14.60 -4.40 -22.12
C THR A 353 13.54 -3.57 -21.42
N ASP A 354 12.83 -4.15 -20.46
CA ASP A 354 12.01 -3.41 -19.50
C ASP A 354 12.89 -3.14 -18.27
N GLU A 355 13.58 -2.00 -18.31
CA GLU A 355 14.44 -1.57 -17.21
C GLU A 355 13.62 -1.44 -15.92
N GLU A 356 14.24 -1.69 -14.77
CA GLU A 356 13.52 -1.67 -13.50
C GLU A 356 14.35 -1.10 -12.34
N ILE A 357 13.64 -0.58 -11.34
CA ILE A 357 14.19 -0.17 -10.05
C ILE A 357 13.55 -1.09 -9.01
N ARG A 358 14.37 -1.88 -8.31
CA ARG A 358 13.94 -2.81 -7.26
C ARG A 358 14.43 -2.31 -5.91
N PHE A 359 13.56 -2.38 -4.90
CA PHE A 359 13.84 -1.92 -3.53
C PHE A 359 13.82 -3.10 -2.57
N TYR A 360 14.70 -3.07 -1.57
CA TYR A 360 14.88 -4.17 -0.63
C TYR A 360 15.04 -3.67 0.81
N LEU A 361 14.55 -4.49 1.74
CA LEU A 361 14.84 -4.44 3.17
C LEU A 361 15.56 -5.73 3.55
N ASP A 362 16.78 -5.61 4.09
CA ASP A 362 17.61 -6.75 4.52
C ASP A 362 17.72 -7.86 3.45
N GLY A 363 17.93 -7.44 2.20
CA GLY A 363 18.05 -8.33 1.04
C GLY A 363 16.74 -8.94 0.52
N ARG A 364 15.59 -8.66 1.15
CA ARG A 364 14.27 -9.10 0.69
C ARG A 364 13.57 -7.97 -0.04
N GLN A 365 13.03 -8.25 -1.23
CA GLN A 365 12.40 -7.21 -2.05
C GLN A 365 11.13 -6.68 -1.38
N THR A 366 10.91 -5.38 -1.51
CA THR A 366 9.76 -4.68 -0.94
C THR A 366 9.02 -3.82 -1.94
N TRP A 367 9.61 -3.54 -3.10
CA TRP A 367 8.97 -2.78 -4.17
C TRP A 367 9.70 -2.94 -5.50
N VAL A 368 8.98 -2.69 -6.60
CA VAL A 368 9.55 -2.58 -7.94
C VAL A 368 8.79 -1.55 -8.78
N VAL A 369 9.51 -0.75 -9.55
CA VAL A 369 8.96 0.11 -10.61
C VAL A 369 9.68 -0.19 -11.92
N ARG A 370 8.94 -0.29 -13.02
CA ARG A 370 9.44 -0.65 -14.36
C ARG A 370 9.28 0.50 -15.35
N GLU A 371 10.14 0.53 -16.37
CA GLU A 371 10.03 1.45 -17.51
C GLU A 371 8.65 1.37 -18.16
N SER A 372 8.12 0.15 -18.33
CA SER A 372 6.79 -0.11 -18.87
C SER A 372 5.63 0.52 -18.08
N GLN A 373 5.82 0.84 -16.80
CA GLN A 373 4.78 1.43 -15.94
C GLN A 373 4.72 2.95 -16.01
N VAL A 374 5.77 3.62 -16.48
CA VAL A 374 5.83 5.08 -16.56
C VAL A 374 5.98 5.60 -18.00
N GLY A 375 6.41 4.75 -18.93
CA GLY A 375 6.66 5.08 -20.32
C GLY A 375 8.09 5.51 -20.61
N VAL A 376 8.55 5.26 -21.84
CA VAL A 376 9.96 5.38 -22.26
C VAL A 376 10.52 6.79 -22.04
N ALA A 377 9.74 7.83 -22.38
CA ALA A 377 10.20 9.21 -22.27
C ALA A 377 10.41 9.64 -20.81
N ALA A 378 9.47 9.33 -19.93
CA ALA A 378 9.55 9.66 -18.51
C ALA A 378 10.64 8.86 -17.80
N TRP A 379 10.76 7.55 -18.11
CA TRP A 379 11.81 6.70 -17.56
C TRP A 379 13.21 7.20 -17.93
N LYS A 380 13.44 7.48 -19.21
CA LYS A 380 14.72 8.02 -19.68
C LYS A 380 15.09 9.32 -18.97
N ALA A 381 14.13 10.23 -18.80
CA ALA A 381 14.36 11.50 -18.12
C ALA A 381 14.65 11.33 -16.62
N ALA A 382 14.06 10.32 -15.97
CA ALA A 382 14.19 10.07 -14.55
C ALA A 382 15.37 9.15 -14.16
N VAL A 383 15.90 8.34 -15.10
CA VAL A 383 16.85 7.26 -14.78
C VAL A 383 18.18 7.38 -15.55
N HIS A 384 18.19 7.86 -16.79
CA HIS A 384 19.37 7.77 -17.67
C HIS A 384 20.34 8.95 -17.45
N HIS A 385 20.76 9.16 -16.20
CA HIS A 385 21.72 10.18 -15.78
C HIS A 385 22.35 9.82 -14.42
N GLY A 386 23.32 10.62 -13.97
CA GLY A 386 23.89 10.49 -12.62
C GLY A 386 22.91 10.83 -11.50
N PHE A 387 23.09 10.20 -10.34
CA PHE A 387 22.40 10.51 -9.10
C PHE A 387 23.38 10.96 -8.01
N TYR A 388 22.89 11.71 -7.04
CA TYR A 388 23.51 11.85 -5.72
C TYR A 388 22.61 11.25 -4.65
N LEU A 389 23.19 10.82 -3.53
CA LEU A 389 22.44 10.30 -2.39
C LEU A 389 22.17 11.39 -1.36
N ARG A 390 20.99 11.34 -0.73
CA ARG A 390 20.53 12.26 0.31
C ARG A 390 20.10 11.49 1.55
N LEU A 391 20.52 11.97 2.71
CA LEU A 391 20.05 11.52 4.03
C LEU A 391 19.53 12.74 4.79
N ASP A 392 18.34 12.63 5.36
CA ASP A 392 17.74 13.69 6.14
C ASP A 392 16.80 13.15 7.22
N LEU A 393 16.60 13.98 8.25
CA LEU A 393 15.57 13.78 9.26
C LEU A 393 14.68 15.02 9.29
N ALA A 394 13.64 15.01 8.47
CA ALA A 394 12.65 16.07 8.42
C ALA A 394 11.66 16.00 9.60
N ILE A 395 11.01 17.12 9.91
CA ILE A 395 10.00 17.25 10.97
C ILE A 395 8.74 17.94 10.42
N GLY A 396 7.59 17.28 10.57
CA GLY A 396 6.30 17.76 10.08
C GLY A 396 6.19 17.75 8.55
N GLY A 397 5.19 18.44 8.03
CA GLY A 397 4.96 18.57 6.59
C GLY A 397 3.86 17.65 6.06
N SER A 398 3.64 17.72 4.75
CA SER A 398 2.45 17.16 4.10
C SER A 398 2.26 15.66 4.34
N LEU A 399 3.33 14.86 4.25
CA LEU A 399 3.23 13.41 4.39
C LEU A 399 2.99 12.96 5.85
N PRO A 400 3.78 13.41 6.86
CA PRO A 400 3.44 13.15 8.26
C PRO A 400 2.03 13.60 8.63
N ASP A 401 1.59 14.76 8.13
CA ASP A 401 0.26 15.31 8.43
C ASP A 401 -0.86 14.47 7.80
N ALA A 402 -0.71 14.07 6.54
CA ALA A 402 -1.67 13.23 5.84
C ALA A 402 -1.83 11.87 6.53
N VAL A 403 -0.72 11.25 6.96
CA VAL A 403 -0.74 9.95 7.67
C VAL A 403 -1.29 10.09 9.08
N ALA A 404 -1.05 11.21 9.77
CA ALA A 404 -1.61 11.47 11.09
C ALA A 404 -3.08 11.92 11.05
N GLY A 405 -3.57 12.41 9.92
CA GLY A 405 -4.89 13.05 9.78
C GLY A 405 -4.98 14.41 10.47
N SER A 406 -3.86 15.00 10.85
CA SER A 406 -3.77 16.28 11.56
C SER A 406 -2.37 16.89 11.42
N ALA A 407 -2.21 18.19 11.69
CA ALA A 407 -0.92 18.86 11.60
C ALA A 407 0.08 18.33 12.65
N THR A 408 1.30 18.08 12.20
CA THR A 408 2.44 17.60 12.98
C THR A 408 3.67 18.48 12.73
N PRO A 409 4.65 18.55 13.67
CA PRO A 409 4.64 17.96 15.00
C PRO A 409 3.63 18.63 15.94
N VAL A 410 3.27 17.95 17.02
CA VAL A 410 2.42 18.49 18.07
C VAL A 410 3.28 19.04 19.22
N PRO A 411 2.75 19.89 20.13
CA PRO A 411 3.53 20.39 21.27
C PRO A 411 4.13 19.30 22.15
N GLY A 412 3.51 18.12 22.19
CA GLY A 412 3.99 16.94 22.92
C GLY A 412 4.97 16.05 22.15
N THR A 413 5.34 16.37 20.91
CA THR A 413 6.32 15.61 20.14
C THR A 413 7.67 15.64 20.86
N THR A 414 8.26 14.46 21.08
CA THR A 414 9.48 14.30 21.86
C THR A 414 10.70 14.78 21.06
N SER A 415 11.51 15.66 21.64
CA SER A 415 12.77 16.15 21.07
C SER A 415 13.89 15.09 21.16
N GLY A 416 14.85 15.14 20.25
CA GLY A 416 16.11 14.39 20.37
C GLY A 416 16.14 13.04 19.64
N GLY A 417 15.18 12.72 18.79
CA GLY A 417 15.21 11.52 17.98
C GLY A 417 16.30 11.56 16.91
N GLU A 418 16.86 10.40 16.62
CA GLU A 418 18.07 10.24 15.81
C GLU A 418 17.85 9.26 14.66
N LEU A 419 18.13 9.69 13.44
CA LEU A 419 18.42 8.78 12.32
C LEU A 419 19.91 8.45 12.40
N SER A 420 20.23 7.18 12.70
CA SER A 420 21.61 6.71 12.78
C SER A 420 21.96 5.89 11.54
N VAL A 421 23.11 6.19 10.95
CA VAL A 421 23.57 5.65 9.66
C VAL A 421 24.90 4.95 9.93
N ASP A 422 24.93 3.63 9.75
CA ASP A 422 26.13 2.82 9.94
C ASP A 422 27.07 2.94 8.74
N TRP A 423 26.55 2.72 7.54
CA TRP A 423 27.31 2.94 6.31
C TRP A 423 26.39 3.28 5.15
N VAL A 424 26.98 3.91 4.12
CA VAL A 424 26.37 4.10 2.81
C VAL A 424 27.31 3.55 1.74
N LYS A 425 26.75 2.82 0.77
CA LYS A 425 27.50 2.17 -0.31
C LYS A 425 26.81 2.33 -1.65
N VAL A 426 27.62 2.60 -2.67
CA VAL A 426 27.25 2.50 -4.08
C VAL A 426 28.10 1.40 -4.70
N SER A 427 27.48 0.45 -5.36
CA SER A 427 28.16 -0.66 -6.03
C SER A 427 27.53 -0.93 -7.39
N ARG A 428 28.27 -1.58 -8.29
CA ARG A 428 27.78 -1.92 -9.63
C ARG A 428 28.09 -3.36 -9.99
N GLN A 429 27.29 -3.93 -10.88
CA GLN A 429 27.52 -5.25 -11.45
C GLN A 429 27.32 -5.17 -12.97
N ALA A 430 28.23 -5.80 -13.72
CA ALA A 430 28.08 -5.93 -15.17
C ALA A 430 27.03 -7.01 -15.52
N GLY A 431 26.27 -6.77 -16.58
CA GLY A 431 25.31 -7.70 -17.15
C GLY A 431 25.25 -7.60 -18.68
N ALA A 432 24.20 -8.17 -19.27
CA ALA A 432 23.98 -8.09 -20.71
C ALA A 432 23.40 -6.73 -21.10
N VAL A 433 23.82 -6.17 -22.24
CA VAL A 433 23.18 -4.98 -22.82
C VAL A 433 21.93 -5.43 -23.60
N PRO A 434 20.71 -5.07 -23.15
CA PRO A 434 19.47 -5.45 -23.80
C PRO A 434 19.16 -4.52 -24.99
N ALA A 435 18.19 -4.92 -25.83
CA ALA A 435 17.55 -3.97 -26.73
C ALA A 435 16.73 -2.95 -25.91
N THR A 436 16.79 -1.67 -26.27
CA THR A 436 16.03 -0.61 -25.59
C THR A 436 14.53 -0.74 -25.87
N MET A 437 13.69 -0.47 -24.88
CA MET A 437 12.26 -0.33 -25.11
C MET A 437 11.98 0.87 -26.03
N THR A 438 11.02 0.71 -26.94
CA THR A 438 10.57 1.77 -27.84
C THR A 438 9.05 1.80 -27.91
N ASP A 439 8.48 2.98 -28.15
CA ASP A 439 7.05 3.10 -28.46
C ASP A 439 6.79 2.58 -29.89
N PRO A 440 5.77 1.72 -30.09
CA PRO A 440 5.29 1.41 -31.44
C PRO A 440 4.80 2.66 -32.16
N PRO A 441 4.86 2.73 -33.51
CA PRO A 441 4.28 3.83 -34.25
C PRO A 441 2.75 3.83 -34.15
N VAL A 442 2.12 5.01 -34.13
CA VAL A 442 0.66 5.14 -34.17
C VAL A 442 0.13 4.63 -35.51
N PRO A 443 -0.78 3.63 -35.52
CA PRO A 443 -1.42 3.19 -36.76
C PRO A 443 -2.20 4.34 -37.43
N ALA A 444 -2.00 4.52 -38.74
CA ALA A 444 -2.65 5.59 -39.50
C ALA A 444 -4.09 5.25 -39.91
N GLY A 445 -4.91 6.29 -40.08
CA GLY A 445 -6.28 6.21 -40.60
C GLY A 445 -7.34 5.82 -39.56
N PRO A 446 -8.64 5.96 -39.91
CA PRO A 446 -9.72 5.52 -39.05
C PRO A 446 -9.69 4.00 -38.89
N SER A 447 -10.17 3.52 -37.74
CA SER A 447 -10.63 2.14 -37.70
C SER A 447 -11.99 2.02 -38.38
N VAL A 448 -12.32 0.83 -38.88
CA VAL A 448 -13.64 0.54 -39.45
C VAL A 448 -14.26 -0.58 -38.62
N VAL A 449 -15.29 -0.26 -37.86
CA VAL A 449 -15.92 -1.17 -36.90
C VAL A 449 -17.34 -1.49 -37.36
N ARG A 450 -17.70 -2.77 -37.36
CA ARG A 450 -19.00 -3.25 -37.84
C ARG A 450 -19.59 -4.26 -36.88
N VAL A 451 -20.85 -4.06 -36.52
CA VAL A 451 -21.70 -5.12 -35.99
C VAL A 451 -22.26 -5.88 -37.18
N ALA A 452 -21.89 -7.15 -37.34
CA ALA A 452 -22.26 -7.96 -38.50
C ALA A 452 -22.92 -9.27 -38.06
N GLY A 453 -23.81 -9.82 -38.87
CA GLY A 453 -24.49 -11.08 -38.61
C GLY A 453 -26.02 -10.94 -38.56
N THR A 454 -26.67 -11.98 -38.06
CA THR A 454 -28.13 -12.09 -37.97
C THR A 454 -28.54 -12.51 -36.56
N GLN A 455 -29.85 -12.59 -36.29
CA GLN A 455 -30.40 -12.96 -34.99
C GLN A 455 -29.70 -14.18 -34.37
N GLY A 456 -29.05 -14.00 -33.22
CA GLY A 456 -28.35 -15.06 -32.49
C GLY A 456 -26.95 -15.42 -33.02
N ALA A 457 -26.46 -14.73 -34.06
CA ALA A 457 -25.19 -15.02 -34.74
C ALA A 457 -24.45 -13.74 -35.16
N TRP A 458 -24.43 -12.74 -34.28
CA TRP A 458 -23.69 -11.49 -34.46
C TRP A 458 -22.21 -11.64 -34.09
N ARG A 459 -21.40 -10.75 -34.65
CA ARG A 459 -20.00 -10.53 -34.29
C ARG A 459 -19.67 -9.04 -34.43
N LEU A 460 -18.75 -8.57 -33.60
CA LEU A 460 -18.07 -7.30 -33.84
C LEU A 460 -16.86 -7.57 -34.74
N ALA A 461 -16.59 -6.68 -35.69
CA ALA A 461 -15.41 -6.73 -36.52
C ALA A 461 -14.70 -5.38 -36.55
N VAL A 462 -13.39 -5.38 -36.38
CA VAL A 462 -12.52 -4.21 -36.45
C VAL A 462 -11.59 -4.39 -37.64
N ASN A 463 -11.63 -3.46 -38.59
CA ASN A 463 -10.89 -3.51 -39.85
C ASN A 463 -11.08 -4.85 -40.60
N GLY A 464 -12.29 -5.41 -40.51
CA GLY A 464 -12.66 -6.69 -41.13
C GLY A 464 -12.27 -7.94 -40.33
N ALA A 465 -11.46 -7.82 -39.28
CA ALA A 465 -11.11 -8.94 -38.40
C ALA A 465 -12.15 -9.12 -37.28
N PRO A 466 -12.51 -10.37 -36.89
CA PRO A 466 -13.35 -10.62 -35.73
C PRO A 466 -12.77 -9.99 -34.46
N TYR A 467 -13.65 -9.44 -33.63
CA TYR A 467 -13.26 -8.74 -32.41
C TYR A 467 -14.23 -9.09 -31.28
N GLU A 468 -13.69 -9.55 -30.16
CA GLU A 468 -14.43 -9.76 -28.90
C GLU A 468 -13.94 -8.71 -27.91
N VAL A 469 -14.86 -7.99 -27.29
CA VAL A 469 -14.52 -6.93 -26.33
C VAL A 469 -14.01 -7.57 -25.05
N LYS A 470 -12.69 -7.60 -24.86
CA LYS A 470 -11.99 -8.00 -23.64
C LYS A 470 -11.53 -6.73 -22.93
N GLY A 471 -12.45 -6.14 -22.18
CA GLY A 471 -12.31 -4.76 -21.78
C GLY A 471 -12.16 -4.52 -20.29
N LEU A 472 -11.65 -3.33 -19.96
CA LEU A 472 -11.82 -2.70 -18.65
C LEU A 472 -12.26 -1.24 -18.80
N THR A 473 -13.03 -0.75 -17.84
CA THR A 473 -13.22 0.69 -17.69
C THR A 473 -11.92 1.35 -17.21
N TYR A 474 -11.64 2.56 -17.71
CA TYR A 474 -10.34 3.25 -17.53
C TYR A 474 -10.48 4.47 -16.62
N GLY A 475 -9.89 4.40 -15.43
CA GLY A 475 -9.85 5.47 -14.43
C GLY A 475 -8.59 6.37 -14.42
N PRO A 476 -7.38 5.94 -14.87
CA PRO A 476 -6.20 6.78 -14.78
C PRO A 476 -6.29 8.08 -15.60
N PRO A 477 -5.42 9.08 -15.32
CA PRO A 477 -5.33 10.29 -16.14
C PRO A 477 -5.03 9.98 -17.61
N GLN A 478 -5.70 10.67 -18.53
CA GLN A 478 -5.59 10.42 -19.97
C GLN A 478 -4.27 10.92 -20.57
N ASP A 479 -3.67 11.96 -19.99
CA ASP A 479 -2.37 12.51 -20.36
C ASP A 479 -1.19 11.64 -19.89
N ALA A 480 -1.43 10.72 -18.96
CA ALA A 480 -0.48 9.76 -18.42
C ALA A 480 -0.65 8.33 -18.95
N ALA A 481 -1.37 8.14 -20.06
CA ALA A 481 -1.90 6.84 -20.46
C ALA A 481 -0.87 5.78 -20.89
N ASP A 482 0.33 6.14 -21.32
CA ASP A 482 1.26 5.17 -21.93
C ASP A 482 1.61 4.00 -21.01
N GLY A 483 2.05 4.28 -19.79
CA GLY A 483 2.39 3.22 -18.82
C GLY A 483 1.20 2.34 -18.45
N TYR A 484 0.01 2.94 -18.33
CA TYR A 484 -1.21 2.20 -18.00
C TYR A 484 -1.70 1.33 -19.16
N LEU A 485 -1.61 1.81 -20.41
CA LEU A 485 -2.02 1.05 -21.59
C LEU A 485 -1.07 -0.09 -21.92
N ARG A 486 0.22 0.04 -21.59
CA ARG A 486 1.19 -1.08 -21.64
C ARG A 486 0.79 -2.17 -20.66
N ASP A 487 0.41 -1.81 -19.43
CA ASP A 487 -0.04 -2.78 -18.43
C ASP A 487 -1.34 -3.48 -18.85
N LEU A 488 -2.32 -2.72 -19.33
CA LEU A 488 -3.58 -3.26 -19.87
C LEU A 488 -3.32 -4.20 -21.06
N ALA A 489 -2.44 -3.84 -21.99
CA ALA A 489 -2.07 -4.72 -23.09
C ALA A 489 -1.40 -6.02 -22.59
N ALA A 490 -0.53 -5.95 -21.58
CA ALA A 490 0.10 -7.11 -20.95
C ALA A 490 -0.90 -7.99 -20.18
N MET A 491 -1.98 -7.40 -19.67
CA MET A 491 -3.12 -8.07 -19.08
C MET A 491 -4.00 -8.78 -20.13
N GLY A 492 -3.81 -8.50 -21.42
CA GLY A 492 -4.63 -9.05 -22.52
C GLY A 492 -5.90 -8.25 -22.79
N VAL A 493 -6.00 -7.05 -22.21
CA VAL A 493 -7.07 -6.10 -22.52
C VAL A 493 -6.89 -5.59 -23.93
N ASN A 494 -7.96 -5.63 -24.72
CA ASN A 494 -7.98 -5.05 -26.05
C ASN A 494 -8.88 -3.82 -26.15
N THR A 495 -9.72 -3.57 -25.15
CA THR A 495 -10.68 -2.46 -25.15
C THR A 495 -10.64 -1.71 -23.82
N ILE A 496 -10.63 -0.38 -23.86
CA ILE A 496 -10.97 0.43 -22.69
C ILE A 496 -12.27 1.19 -22.90
N ARG A 497 -12.97 1.51 -21.81
CA ARG A 497 -14.10 2.45 -21.83
C ARG A 497 -13.80 3.67 -20.99
N ILE A 498 -14.08 4.84 -21.56
CA ILE A 498 -14.13 6.13 -20.87
C ILE A 498 -15.55 6.66 -20.93
N TRP A 499 -16.01 7.32 -19.88
CA TRP A 499 -17.38 7.85 -19.83
C TRP A 499 -17.55 9.21 -20.53
N GLY A 500 -16.46 9.94 -20.71
CA GLY A 500 -16.47 11.29 -21.28
C GLY A 500 -15.21 11.61 -22.08
N VAL A 501 -15.34 12.58 -22.97
CA VAL A 501 -14.23 13.15 -23.75
C VAL A 501 -13.60 14.30 -22.98
N ASP A 502 -12.30 14.19 -22.74
CA ASP A 502 -11.43 15.32 -22.41
C ASP A 502 -10.86 15.86 -23.72
N ASP A 503 -11.32 17.04 -24.13
CA ASP A 503 -10.95 17.62 -25.44
C ASP A 503 -9.43 17.85 -25.57
N ALA A 504 -8.70 18.02 -24.47
CA ALA A 504 -7.25 18.19 -24.47
C ALA A 504 -6.50 16.85 -24.57
N HIS A 505 -6.98 15.80 -23.89
CA HIS A 505 -6.19 14.58 -23.66
C HIS A 505 -6.73 13.32 -24.35
N THR A 506 -8.03 13.23 -24.64
CA THR A 506 -8.62 12.08 -25.35
C THR A 506 -7.98 11.81 -26.72
N PRO A 507 -7.58 12.82 -27.54
CA PRO A 507 -6.81 12.57 -28.75
C PRO A 507 -5.53 11.74 -28.50
N GLY A 508 -4.77 12.10 -27.47
CA GLY A 508 -3.52 11.43 -27.10
C GLY A 508 -3.77 10.03 -26.52
N LEU A 509 -4.82 9.86 -25.73
CA LEU A 509 -5.25 8.54 -25.23
C LEU A 509 -5.58 7.59 -26.38
N LEU A 510 -6.34 8.04 -27.38
CA LEU A 510 -6.71 7.22 -28.54
C LEU A 510 -5.48 6.81 -29.38
N ASP A 511 -4.54 7.72 -29.59
CA ASP A 511 -3.30 7.44 -30.33
C ASP A 511 -2.38 6.48 -29.55
N THR A 512 -2.38 6.58 -28.22
CA THR A 512 -1.61 5.68 -27.35
C THR A 512 -2.25 4.29 -27.26
N ALA A 513 -3.58 4.22 -27.14
CA ALA A 513 -4.32 2.96 -27.16
C ALA A 513 -4.08 2.21 -28.48
N ALA A 514 -4.17 2.91 -29.62
CA ALA A 514 -3.94 2.34 -30.94
C ALA A 514 -2.53 1.72 -31.10
N ARG A 515 -1.49 2.36 -30.55
CA ARG A 515 -0.11 1.86 -30.57
C ARG A 515 0.03 0.50 -29.88
N HIS A 516 -0.75 0.28 -28.83
CA HIS A 516 -0.75 -0.97 -28.06
C HIS A 516 -1.84 -1.96 -28.52
N GLY A 517 -2.50 -1.70 -29.66
CA GLY A 517 -3.56 -2.56 -30.20
C GLY A 517 -4.87 -2.49 -29.43
N ILE A 518 -5.04 -1.48 -28.56
CA ILE A 518 -6.22 -1.25 -27.74
C ILE A 518 -7.19 -0.31 -28.47
N LYS A 519 -8.49 -0.58 -28.32
CA LYS A 519 -9.59 0.26 -28.79
C LYS A 519 -10.32 0.93 -27.63
N VAL A 520 -11.02 2.02 -27.91
CA VAL A 520 -11.69 2.85 -26.90
C VAL A 520 -13.18 2.95 -27.23
N ILE A 521 -14.02 2.55 -26.28
CA ILE A 521 -15.44 2.94 -26.24
C ILE A 521 -15.45 4.38 -25.72
N VAL A 522 -15.80 5.33 -26.59
CA VAL A 522 -15.76 6.76 -26.27
C VAL A 522 -17.14 7.20 -25.80
N GLY A 523 -17.26 7.38 -24.49
CA GLY A 523 -18.47 7.87 -23.84
C GLY A 523 -18.69 9.37 -24.00
N HIS A 524 -19.97 9.74 -24.06
CA HIS A 524 -20.44 11.11 -24.04
C HIS A 524 -21.46 11.28 -22.93
N TRP A 525 -21.09 12.01 -21.87
CA TRP A 525 -21.99 12.33 -20.78
C TRP A 525 -23.24 13.07 -21.26
N LEU A 526 -24.38 12.66 -20.71
CA LEU A 526 -25.66 13.34 -20.83
C LEU A 526 -26.21 13.65 -19.43
N ASN A 527 -26.90 14.77 -19.30
CA ASN A 527 -27.36 15.29 -18.01
C ASN A 527 -28.55 14.47 -17.50
N GLN A 528 -28.42 13.91 -16.32
CA GLN A 528 -29.44 13.08 -15.66
C GLN A 528 -30.64 13.89 -15.13
N GLY A 529 -30.49 15.21 -14.96
CA GLY A 529 -31.55 16.11 -14.51
C GLY A 529 -32.20 16.94 -15.63
N ALA A 530 -31.80 16.75 -16.89
CA ALA A 530 -32.35 17.54 -18.00
C ALA A 530 -33.79 17.14 -18.33
N ASP A 531 -34.62 18.14 -18.67
CA ASP A 531 -35.95 17.90 -19.21
C ASP A 531 -35.87 17.54 -20.70
N TYR A 532 -35.70 16.25 -21.00
CA TYR A 532 -35.64 15.78 -22.39
C TYR A 532 -36.92 15.96 -23.18
N VAL A 533 -38.06 16.27 -22.55
CA VAL A 533 -39.30 16.62 -23.24
C VAL A 533 -39.18 18.04 -23.79
N ASN A 534 -38.91 19.00 -22.91
CA ASN A 534 -39.10 20.43 -23.19
C ASN A 534 -37.81 21.21 -23.46
N ASP A 535 -36.67 20.77 -22.94
CA ASP A 535 -35.41 21.52 -23.06
C ASP A 535 -34.74 21.30 -24.42
N THR A 536 -35.26 21.99 -25.43
CA THR A 536 -34.73 21.95 -26.80
C THR A 536 -33.35 22.59 -26.91
N ALA A 537 -33.01 23.52 -26.01
CA ALA A 537 -31.73 24.21 -26.02
C ALA A 537 -30.61 23.27 -25.56
N TYR A 538 -30.80 22.58 -24.44
CA TYR A 538 -29.87 21.55 -23.96
C TYR A 538 -29.68 20.45 -25.00
N LYS A 539 -30.78 19.86 -25.50
CA LYS A 539 -30.73 18.79 -26.51
C LYS A 539 -29.95 19.21 -27.76
N SER A 540 -30.21 20.42 -28.26
CA SER A 540 -29.49 20.95 -29.44
C SER A 540 -28.00 21.14 -29.15
N SER A 541 -27.66 21.71 -27.99
CA SER A 541 -26.26 21.92 -27.59
C SER A 541 -25.52 20.59 -27.42
N ALA A 542 -26.06 19.66 -26.65
CA ALA A 542 -25.45 18.36 -26.38
C ALA A 542 -25.22 17.56 -27.67
N LYS A 543 -26.22 17.50 -28.57
CA LYS A 543 -26.07 16.84 -29.87
C LYS A 543 -24.97 17.48 -30.71
N ASN A 544 -24.94 18.82 -30.81
CA ASN A 544 -23.94 19.53 -31.60
C ASN A 544 -22.52 19.33 -31.05
N GLU A 545 -22.37 19.34 -29.73
CA GLU A 545 -21.10 19.07 -29.03
C GLU A 545 -20.61 17.65 -29.29
N ILE A 546 -21.49 16.65 -29.17
CA ILE A 546 -21.17 15.25 -29.47
C ILE A 546 -20.72 15.11 -30.92
N VAL A 547 -21.47 15.65 -31.89
CA VAL A 547 -21.10 15.58 -33.32
C VAL A 547 -19.79 16.30 -33.61
N ALA A 548 -19.49 17.41 -32.93
CA ALA A 548 -18.21 18.10 -33.07
C ALA A 548 -17.05 17.23 -32.58
N ARG A 549 -17.19 16.60 -31.41
CA ARG A 549 -16.19 15.66 -30.86
C ARG A 549 -16.00 14.43 -31.73
N VAL A 550 -17.08 13.85 -32.24
CA VAL A 550 -17.01 12.73 -33.20
C VAL A 550 -16.24 13.14 -34.45
N ASN A 551 -16.52 14.31 -35.03
CA ASN A 551 -15.76 14.80 -36.19
C ASN A 551 -14.27 15.02 -35.89
N ALA A 552 -13.93 15.46 -34.68
CA ALA A 552 -12.56 15.66 -34.26
C ALA A 552 -11.79 14.33 -34.07
N LEU A 553 -12.49 13.26 -33.68
CA LEU A 553 -11.88 12.02 -33.18
C LEU A 553 -12.01 10.82 -34.14
N LYS A 554 -13.04 10.76 -35.00
CA LYS A 554 -13.38 9.58 -35.86
C LYS A 554 -12.26 9.03 -36.73
N ASN A 555 -11.27 9.85 -37.08
CA ASN A 555 -10.14 9.44 -37.92
C ASN A 555 -8.99 8.78 -37.14
N ARG A 556 -9.12 8.62 -35.82
CA ARG A 556 -8.12 7.95 -34.99
C ARG A 556 -8.38 6.46 -34.93
N GLN A 557 -7.30 5.71 -35.07
CA GLN A 557 -7.38 4.26 -35.07
C GLN A 557 -7.85 3.70 -33.72
N GLY A 558 -7.62 4.41 -32.61
CA GLY A 558 -8.03 3.98 -31.28
C GLY A 558 -9.55 3.91 -31.05
N VAL A 559 -10.40 4.53 -31.88
CA VAL A 559 -11.85 4.54 -31.65
C VAL A 559 -12.44 3.14 -31.91
N LEU A 560 -13.26 2.62 -30.99
CA LEU A 560 -14.08 1.41 -31.19
C LEU A 560 -15.51 1.77 -31.62
N MET A 561 -16.17 2.59 -30.81
CA MET A 561 -17.58 2.98 -30.94
C MET A 561 -17.88 4.19 -30.06
N TRP A 562 -19.03 4.81 -30.30
CA TRP A 562 -19.55 5.96 -29.55
C TRP A 562 -20.64 5.52 -28.57
N ASP A 563 -20.51 5.87 -27.29
CA ASP A 563 -21.49 5.56 -26.24
C ASP A 563 -22.20 6.84 -25.79
N ILE A 564 -23.50 6.94 -26.04
CA ILE A 564 -24.31 8.15 -25.85
C ILE A 564 -25.05 8.10 -24.52
N GLY A 565 -24.53 8.80 -23.52
CA GLY A 565 -25.07 8.80 -22.15
C GLY A 565 -24.65 7.57 -21.34
N ASN A 566 -24.84 7.68 -20.03
CA ASN A 566 -24.59 6.61 -19.06
C ASN A 566 -25.64 6.72 -17.93
N GLU A 567 -26.46 5.69 -17.77
CA GLU A 567 -27.42 5.50 -16.67
C GLU A 567 -28.52 6.56 -16.55
N VAL A 568 -28.80 7.29 -17.62
CA VAL A 568 -29.73 8.44 -17.57
C VAL A 568 -31.17 8.00 -17.27
N ILE A 569 -31.62 6.82 -17.71
CA ILE A 569 -32.99 6.36 -17.46
C ILE A 569 -33.14 5.91 -16.00
N LEU A 570 -32.15 5.19 -15.45
CA LEU A 570 -32.19 4.73 -14.06
C LEU A 570 -32.09 5.90 -13.08
N THR A 571 -31.12 6.79 -13.29
CA THR A 571 -30.79 7.86 -12.34
C THR A 571 -31.45 9.20 -12.67
N MET A 572 -32.52 9.17 -13.46
CA MET A 572 -33.26 10.39 -13.84
C MET A 572 -33.73 11.11 -12.57
N GLN A 573 -33.31 12.37 -12.39
CA GLN A 573 -33.52 13.14 -11.15
C GLN A 573 -34.95 13.69 -11.03
N ASP A 574 -35.95 12.81 -11.14
CA ASP A 574 -37.37 13.17 -11.28
C ASP A 574 -38.13 13.25 -9.94
N HIS A 575 -37.43 13.54 -8.84
CA HIS A 575 -38.02 13.56 -7.51
C HIS A 575 -39.20 14.54 -7.42
N GLY A 576 -40.36 14.02 -7.00
CA GLY A 576 -41.60 14.80 -6.83
C GLY A 576 -42.43 14.99 -8.12
N LEU A 577 -42.01 14.41 -9.25
CA LEU A 577 -42.80 14.43 -10.48
C LEU A 577 -43.85 13.30 -10.49
N PRO A 578 -45.03 13.53 -11.12
CA PRO A 578 -46.00 12.48 -11.38
C PRO A 578 -45.40 11.34 -12.24
N ALA A 579 -45.80 10.09 -11.98
CA ALA A 579 -45.23 8.92 -12.64
C ALA A 579 -45.37 8.94 -14.18
N ASP A 580 -46.45 9.52 -14.70
CA ASP A 580 -46.67 9.71 -16.14
C ASP A 580 -45.70 10.73 -16.76
N VAL A 581 -45.26 11.72 -15.99
CA VAL A 581 -44.25 12.71 -16.42
C VAL A 581 -42.86 12.06 -16.47
N VAL A 582 -42.52 11.25 -15.46
CA VAL A 582 -41.27 10.45 -15.45
C VAL A 582 -41.21 9.55 -16.68
N GLU A 583 -42.30 8.84 -16.96
CA GLU A 583 -42.38 7.97 -18.13
C GLU A 583 -42.22 8.74 -19.45
N GLN A 584 -42.85 9.91 -19.58
CA GLN A 584 -42.67 10.79 -20.74
C GLN A 584 -41.22 11.24 -20.91
N ARG A 585 -40.51 11.52 -19.81
CA ARG A 585 -39.09 11.91 -19.84
C ARG A 585 -38.18 10.76 -20.27
N ARG A 586 -38.41 9.54 -19.80
CA ARG A 586 -37.68 8.34 -20.25
C ARG A 586 -37.85 8.09 -21.74
N VAL A 587 -39.09 8.16 -22.23
CA VAL A 587 -39.40 8.04 -23.67
C VAL A 587 -38.73 9.17 -24.47
N ALA A 588 -38.77 10.40 -23.98
CA ALA A 588 -38.16 11.55 -24.65
C ALA A 588 -36.62 11.45 -24.69
N TYR A 589 -35.99 10.96 -23.62
CA TYR A 589 -34.56 10.66 -23.60
C TYR A 589 -34.19 9.61 -24.65
N ALA A 590 -34.90 8.48 -24.72
CA ALA A 590 -34.64 7.45 -25.72
C ALA A 590 -34.79 7.97 -27.17
N ARG A 591 -35.79 8.83 -27.43
CA ARG A 591 -35.92 9.51 -28.74
C ARG A 591 -34.74 10.44 -29.03
N PHE A 592 -34.26 11.15 -28.02
CA PHE A 592 -33.08 12.02 -28.17
C PHE A 592 -31.81 11.21 -28.45
N VAL A 593 -31.64 10.05 -27.80
CA VAL A 593 -30.55 9.10 -28.12
C VAL A 593 -30.62 8.67 -29.60
N ASP A 594 -31.81 8.40 -30.16
CA ASP A 594 -31.97 8.10 -31.60
C ASP A 594 -31.52 9.25 -32.49
N GLU A 595 -31.92 10.47 -32.12
CA GLU A 595 -31.57 11.69 -32.86
C GLU A 595 -30.05 11.89 -32.90
N VAL A 596 -29.38 11.73 -31.75
CA VAL A 596 -27.92 11.81 -31.64
C VAL A 596 -27.26 10.68 -32.43
N ALA A 597 -27.72 9.44 -32.30
CA ALA A 597 -27.15 8.29 -33.02
C ALA A 597 -27.18 8.47 -34.54
N ARG A 598 -28.30 8.95 -35.10
CA ARG A 598 -28.39 9.28 -36.54
C ARG A 598 -27.42 10.38 -36.95
N ALA A 599 -27.27 11.40 -36.11
CA ALA A 599 -26.35 12.50 -36.38
C ALA A 599 -24.88 12.03 -36.33
N VAL A 600 -24.56 11.13 -35.39
CA VAL A 600 -23.24 10.49 -35.29
C VAL A 600 -22.97 9.62 -36.51
N HIS A 601 -23.90 8.76 -36.95
CA HIS A 601 -23.73 7.98 -38.18
C HIS A 601 -23.52 8.83 -39.43
N ALA A 602 -24.22 9.97 -39.53
CA ALA A 602 -24.03 10.91 -40.63
C ALA A 602 -22.63 11.55 -40.61
N ALA A 603 -22.08 11.80 -39.41
CA ALA A 603 -20.73 12.34 -39.23
C ALA A 603 -19.65 11.26 -39.40
N ASP A 604 -19.91 10.05 -38.94
CA ASP A 604 -18.95 8.94 -38.87
C ASP A 604 -19.61 7.61 -39.25
N PRO A 605 -19.51 7.19 -40.52
CA PRO A 605 -20.03 5.91 -40.98
C PRO A 605 -19.11 4.73 -40.61
N ASN A 606 -17.99 4.97 -39.94
CA ASN A 606 -16.99 3.94 -39.65
C ASN A 606 -17.18 3.26 -38.30
N HIS A 607 -17.91 3.85 -37.35
CA HIS A 607 -18.01 3.33 -35.99
C HIS A 607 -19.47 3.13 -35.55
N PRO A 608 -19.77 2.05 -34.80
CA PRO A 608 -21.06 1.85 -34.16
C PRO A 608 -21.40 2.90 -33.12
N VAL A 609 -22.69 3.03 -32.81
CA VAL A 609 -23.24 3.86 -31.74
C VAL A 609 -24.07 3.01 -30.79
N THR A 610 -23.86 3.20 -29.49
CA THR A 610 -24.61 2.56 -28.40
C THR A 610 -25.05 3.59 -27.34
N SER A 611 -25.80 3.17 -26.35
CA SER A 611 -26.18 3.95 -25.16
C SER A 611 -26.28 3.03 -23.95
N THR A 612 -25.62 3.40 -22.86
CA THR A 612 -25.48 2.59 -21.64
C THR A 612 -26.46 2.99 -20.55
N ASP A 613 -27.09 2.00 -19.90
CA ASP A 613 -27.86 2.18 -18.66
C ASP A 613 -27.57 1.09 -17.63
N ALA A 614 -27.95 1.27 -16.36
CA ALA A 614 -27.60 0.37 -15.26
C ALA A 614 -28.61 -0.76 -14.99
N TYR A 615 -29.44 -1.05 -16.00
CA TYR A 615 -30.42 -2.12 -15.95
C TYR A 615 -30.96 -2.44 -17.36
N THR A 616 -31.31 -3.70 -17.58
CA THR A 616 -31.74 -4.23 -18.89
C THR A 616 -33.10 -3.71 -19.35
N HIS A 617 -33.98 -3.30 -18.43
CA HIS A 617 -35.31 -2.80 -18.79
C HIS A 617 -35.25 -1.46 -19.55
N ALA A 618 -34.16 -0.70 -19.46
CA ALA A 618 -33.89 0.44 -20.34
C ALA A 618 -33.97 0.07 -21.84
N TRP A 619 -33.63 -1.17 -22.21
CA TRP A 619 -33.66 -1.64 -23.59
C TRP A 619 -35.08 -1.67 -24.19
N THR A 620 -36.12 -1.72 -23.37
CA THR A 620 -37.52 -1.64 -23.83
C THR A 620 -37.81 -0.28 -24.48
N TYR A 621 -37.27 0.80 -23.92
CA TYR A 621 -37.33 2.15 -24.48
C TYR A 621 -36.52 2.23 -25.77
N TYR A 622 -35.27 1.75 -25.75
CA TYR A 622 -34.39 1.81 -26.93
C TYR A 622 -34.93 0.98 -28.10
N LYS A 623 -35.53 -0.19 -27.84
CA LYS A 623 -36.19 -1.02 -28.85
C LYS A 623 -37.31 -0.27 -29.55
N ALA A 624 -38.10 0.52 -28.82
CA ALA A 624 -39.23 1.26 -29.36
C ALA A 624 -38.85 2.62 -29.97
N HIS A 625 -37.81 3.27 -29.45
CA HIS A 625 -37.57 4.70 -29.69
C HIS A 625 -36.16 5.04 -30.17
N SER A 626 -35.23 4.09 -30.17
CA SER A 626 -33.82 4.30 -30.60
C SER A 626 -33.35 3.30 -31.66
N PRO A 627 -34.09 3.09 -32.77
CA PRO A 627 -33.70 2.16 -33.82
C PRO A 627 -32.41 2.53 -34.56
N ALA A 628 -31.82 3.70 -34.35
CA ALA A 628 -30.52 4.07 -34.92
C ALA A 628 -29.32 3.52 -34.13
N LEU A 629 -29.49 2.96 -32.92
CA LEU A 629 -28.37 2.30 -32.23
C LEU A 629 -27.90 1.07 -33.02
N ASP A 630 -26.63 0.69 -32.94
CA ASP A 630 -26.11 -0.51 -33.61
C ASP A 630 -26.17 -1.75 -32.70
N LEU A 631 -26.08 -1.53 -31.39
CA LEU A 631 -26.15 -2.54 -30.35
C LEU A 631 -26.76 -1.94 -29.07
N LEU A 632 -27.08 -2.81 -28.11
CA LEU A 632 -27.49 -2.42 -26.77
C LEU A 632 -26.28 -2.42 -25.82
N ALA A 633 -26.31 -1.63 -24.76
CA ALA A 633 -25.31 -1.66 -23.69
C ALA A 633 -25.98 -1.63 -22.32
N VAL A 634 -25.31 -2.21 -21.32
CA VAL A 634 -25.80 -2.26 -19.93
C VAL A 634 -24.64 -2.32 -18.94
N ASN A 635 -24.74 -1.59 -17.83
CA ASN A 635 -23.93 -1.81 -16.64
C ASN A 635 -24.65 -2.86 -15.78
N SER A 636 -23.96 -3.94 -15.40
CA SER A 636 -24.52 -5.01 -14.58
C SER A 636 -23.41 -5.68 -13.77
N TYR A 637 -23.63 -5.89 -12.48
CA TYR A 637 -22.63 -6.37 -11.53
C TYR A 637 -23.03 -7.76 -10.99
N GLY A 638 -23.69 -7.85 -9.83
CA GLY A 638 -24.14 -9.13 -9.27
C GLY A 638 -25.18 -9.87 -10.12
N ALA A 639 -25.85 -9.16 -11.04
CA ALA A 639 -26.90 -9.70 -11.92
C ALA A 639 -26.44 -10.01 -13.36
N ILE A 640 -25.14 -10.12 -13.65
CA ILE A 640 -24.67 -10.31 -15.05
C ILE A 640 -25.27 -11.55 -15.72
N ALA A 641 -25.46 -12.63 -14.97
CA ALA A 641 -26.04 -13.87 -15.50
C ALA A 641 -27.47 -13.68 -16.03
N THR A 642 -28.26 -12.75 -15.48
CA THR A 642 -29.66 -12.53 -15.90
C THR A 642 -29.76 -11.69 -17.16
N VAL A 643 -28.71 -10.97 -17.56
CA VAL A 643 -28.70 -10.12 -18.77
C VAL A 643 -29.06 -10.91 -20.02
N ARG A 644 -28.61 -12.18 -20.10
CA ARG A 644 -28.99 -13.10 -21.17
C ARG A 644 -30.48 -13.37 -21.18
N ASP A 645 -31.05 -13.68 -20.02
CA ASP A 645 -32.45 -14.07 -19.89
C ASP A 645 -33.36 -12.86 -20.19
N ASP A 646 -33.02 -11.68 -19.67
CA ASP A 646 -33.71 -10.41 -19.98
C ASP A 646 -33.71 -10.12 -21.49
N TRP A 647 -32.59 -10.40 -22.17
CA TRP A 647 -32.50 -10.24 -23.62
C TRP A 647 -33.49 -11.16 -24.36
N ILE A 648 -33.58 -12.43 -23.94
CA ILE A 648 -34.46 -13.45 -24.53
C ILE A 648 -35.92 -13.10 -24.26
N GLU A 649 -36.26 -12.82 -23.00
CA GLU A 649 -37.63 -12.54 -22.54
C GLU A 649 -38.15 -11.21 -23.11
N GLY A 650 -37.30 -10.19 -23.19
CA GLY A 650 -37.63 -8.91 -23.85
C GLY A 650 -37.76 -9.02 -25.37
N GLY A 651 -37.43 -10.17 -25.95
CA GLY A 651 -37.49 -10.43 -27.40
C GLY A 651 -36.63 -9.45 -28.18
N HIS A 652 -35.44 -9.14 -27.68
CA HIS A 652 -34.54 -8.18 -28.31
C HIS A 652 -33.91 -8.76 -29.59
N THR A 653 -33.64 -7.90 -30.57
CA THR A 653 -33.17 -8.32 -31.91
C THR A 653 -31.86 -7.66 -32.31
N ARG A 654 -31.06 -7.27 -31.31
CA ARG A 654 -29.75 -6.64 -31.46
C ARG A 654 -28.78 -7.29 -30.50
N PRO A 655 -27.49 -7.38 -30.87
CA PRO A 655 -26.48 -7.82 -29.92
C PRO A 655 -26.30 -6.77 -28.82
N TYR A 656 -25.58 -7.14 -27.76
CA TYR A 656 -25.25 -6.23 -26.68
C TYR A 656 -23.78 -6.34 -26.24
N ILE A 657 -23.32 -5.32 -25.53
CA ILE A 657 -22.11 -5.36 -24.71
C ILE A 657 -22.47 -5.06 -23.26
N VAL A 658 -21.69 -5.59 -22.31
CA VAL A 658 -21.78 -5.19 -20.91
C VAL A 658 -20.71 -4.12 -20.66
N THR A 659 -21.11 -2.90 -20.38
CA THR A 659 -20.21 -1.74 -20.35
C THR A 659 -19.59 -1.47 -18.97
N GLU A 660 -20.15 -2.07 -17.93
CA GLU A 660 -19.54 -2.25 -16.61
C GLU A 660 -19.98 -3.62 -16.09
N ALA A 661 -19.01 -4.45 -15.73
CA ALA A 661 -19.17 -5.82 -15.24
C ALA A 661 -18.23 -6.06 -14.05
N GLY A 662 -18.50 -7.02 -13.18
CA GLY A 662 -17.57 -7.34 -12.09
C GLY A 662 -18.24 -7.87 -10.84
N PRO A 663 -17.61 -7.71 -9.66
CA PRO A 663 -18.15 -8.17 -8.39
C PRO A 663 -19.36 -7.32 -7.96
N ASP A 664 -20.16 -7.90 -7.06
CA ASP A 664 -21.35 -7.29 -6.48
C ASP A 664 -21.05 -5.90 -5.89
N GLY A 665 -21.89 -4.92 -6.22
CA GLY A 665 -21.84 -3.58 -5.66
C GLY A 665 -22.37 -3.53 -4.22
N GLU A 666 -22.11 -2.43 -3.52
CA GLU A 666 -22.56 -2.28 -2.12
C GLU A 666 -24.09 -2.33 -1.95
N TRP A 667 -24.83 -2.06 -3.02
CA TRP A 667 -26.29 -2.11 -3.05
C TRP A 667 -26.86 -3.51 -3.33
N GLU A 668 -26.01 -4.49 -3.63
CA GLU A 668 -26.41 -5.86 -4.00
C GLU A 668 -26.14 -6.88 -2.90
N VAL A 669 -25.30 -6.52 -1.91
CA VAL A 669 -24.90 -7.42 -0.83
C VAL A 669 -25.77 -7.23 0.41
N PRO A 670 -26.00 -8.29 1.21
CA PRO A 670 -26.69 -8.16 2.49
C PRO A 670 -25.87 -7.32 3.49
N ASP A 671 -26.55 -6.77 4.49
CA ASP A 671 -25.87 -6.15 5.62
C ASP A 671 -25.24 -7.20 6.54
N ASP A 672 -24.09 -6.85 7.13
CA ASP A 672 -23.41 -7.64 8.14
C ASP A 672 -23.99 -7.43 9.55
N VAL A 673 -23.33 -8.03 10.56
CA VAL A 673 -23.75 -7.97 11.98
C VAL A 673 -23.91 -6.54 12.54
N ASN A 674 -23.31 -5.53 11.91
CA ASN A 674 -23.39 -4.14 12.31
C ASN A 674 -24.41 -3.32 11.50
N GLY A 675 -25.12 -3.93 10.55
CA GLY A 675 -26.13 -3.26 9.72
C GLY A 675 -25.54 -2.41 8.60
N VAL A 676 -24.39 -2.82 8.04
CA VAL A 676 -23.74 -2.18 6.90
C VAL A 676 -23.39 -3.23 5.83
N PRO A 677 -23.30 -2.88 4.54
CA PRO A 677 -23.04 -3.84 3.46
C PRO A 677 -21.82 -4.74 3.72
N ASP A 678 -22.06 -6.06 3.70
CA ASP A 678 -21.04 -7.10 3.88
C ASP A 678 -20.22 -7.26 2.60
N GLU A 679 -19.09 -6.56 2.56
CA GLU A 679 -18.23 -6.52 1.39
C GLU A 679 -17.58 -7.89 1.14
N PRO A 680 -17.67 -8.44 -0.08
CA PRO A 680 -17.04 -9.71 -0.40
C PRO A 680 -15.53 -9.65 -0.16
N GLY A 681 -14.96 -10.71 0.42
CA GLY A 681 -13.51 -10.83 0.62
C GLY A 681 -12.74 -10.85 -0.72
N ASP A 682 -11.43 -10.65 -0.68
CA ASP A 682 -10.62 -10.45 -1.90
C ASP A 682 -10.68 -11.65 -2.86
N LEU A 683 -10.63 -12.87 -2.29
CA LEU A 683 -10.73 -14.12 -3.06
C LEU A 683 -12.14 -14.33 -3.63
N ALA A 684 -13.18 -13.86 -2.95
CA ALA A 684 -14.54 -13.91 -3.48
C ALA A 684 -14.68 -12.97 -4.68
N LYS A 685 -14.13 -11.75 -4.59
CA LYS A 685 -14.11 -10.79 -5.71
C LYS A 685 -13.35 -11.33 -6.92
N ARG A 686 -12.19 -12.00 -6.70
CA ARG A 686 -11.45 -12.72 -7.75
C ARG A 686 -12.33 -13.72 -8.51
N ASP A 687 -13.06 -14.55 -7.76
CA ASP A 687 -13.90 -15.59 -8.32
C ASP A 687 -15.12 -14.97 -9.05
N MET A 688 -15.65 -13.86 -8.52
CA MET A 688 -16.73 -13.08 -9.15
C MET A 688 -16.32 -12.47 -10.50
N TYR A 689 -15.11 -11.92 -10.66
CA TYR A 689 -14.63 -11.48 -11.98
C TYR A 689 -14.56 -12.63 -12.99
N THR A 690 -14.14 -13.81 -12.53
CA THR A 690 -14.12 -15.01 -13.38
C THR A 690 -15.54 -15.44 -13.77
N ALA A 691 -16.47 -15.40 -12.83
CA ALA A 691 -17.89 -15.71 -13.07
C ALA A 691 -18.55 -14.69 -14.02
N SER A 692 -18.28 -13.40 -13.82
CA SER A 692 -18.70 -12.28 -14.68
C SER A 692 -18.34 -12.55 -16.14
N TRP A 693 -17.05 -12.75 -16.43
CA TRP A 693 -16.58 -13.01 -17.78
C TRP A 693 -17.20 -14.28 -18.40
N ASN A 694 -17.34 -15.34 -17.61
CA ASN A 694 -17.96 -16.58 -18.08
C ASN A 694 -19.45 -16.40 -18.42
N ALA A 695 -20.17 -15.60 -17.62
CA ALA A 695 -21.58 -15.29 -17.88
C ALA A 695 -21.76 -14.48 -19.17
N VAL A 696 -20.90 -13.49 -19.42
CA VAL A 696 -20.88 -12.74 -20.69
C VAL A 696 -20.64 -13.68 -21.87
N ARG A 697 -19.64 -14.55 -21.77
CA ARG A 697 -19.31 -15.51 -22.85
C ARG A 697 -20.34 -16.61 -23.06
N ALA A 698 -21.22 -16.86 -22.08
CA ALA A 698 -22.27 -17.87 -22.19
C ALA A 698 -23.37 -17.49 -23.23
N HIS A 699 -23.46 -16.22 -23.64
CA HIS A 699 -24.38 -15.75 -24.68
C HIS A 699 -23.68 -15.50 -26.02
N ALA A 700 -22.88 -16.47 -26.45
CA ALA A 700 -22.10 -16.40 -27.68
C ALA A 700 -22.97 -16.06 -28.91
N GLY A 701 -22.47 -15.17 -29.75
CA GLY A 701 -23.21 -14.70 -30.93
C GLY A 701 -24.24 -13.60 -30.63
N VAL A 702 -24.41 -13.18 -29.37
CA VAL A 702 -25.29 -12.06 -28.98
C VAL A 702 -24.56 -11.07 -28.08
N ALA A 703 -23.95 -11.54 -27.00
CA ALA A 703 -23.01 -10.74 -26.21
C ALA A 703 -21.70 -10.59 -26.97
N LEU A 704 -21.27 -9.36 -27.25
CA LEU A 704 -20.04 -9.07 -28.01
C LEU A 704 -18.81 -8.87 -27.12
N GLY A 705 -18.96 -9.05 -25.82
CA GLY A 705 -17.93 -8.92 -24.79
C GLY A 705 -18.34 -7.91 -23.72
N ALA A 706 -17.37 -7.51 -22.89
CA ALA A 706 -17.60 -6.62 -21.76
C ALA A 706 -16.40 -5.72 -21.45
N THR A 707 -16.67 -4.61 -20.76
CA THR A 707 -15.66 -3.85 -20.01
C THR A 707 -15.89 -4.07 -18.51
N GLU A 708 -14.98 -4.80 -17.88
CA GLU A 708 -15.02 -5.07 -16.44
C GLU A 708 -14.65 -3.79 -15.66
N PHE A 709 -15.22 -3.66 -14.47
CA PHE A 709 -15.08 -2.54 -13.57
C PHE A 709 -14.20 -2.98 -12.38
N HIS A 710 -13.02 -2.42 -12.14
CA HIS A 710 -12.45 -1.20 -12.73
C HIS A 710 -10.92 -1.21 -12.76
N TYR A 711 -10.30 -0.63 -13.81
CA TYR A 711 -8.89 -0.25 -13.78
C TYR A 711 -8.79 1.18 -13.25
N GLY A 712 -8.81 1.33 -11.93
CA GLY A 712 -8.81 2.63 -11.24
C GLY A 712 -7.66 2.74 -10.24
N LEU A 713 -7.31 3.97 -9.86
CA LEU A 713 -6.22 4.29 -8.94
C LEU A 713 -6.71 4.71 -7.55
N GLU A 714 -8.00 4.96 -7.41
CA GLU A 714 -8.62 5.37 -6.16
C GLU A 714 -8.31 4.34 -5.07
N ASN A 715 -7.80 4.82 -3.94
CA ASN A 715 -7.57 4.03 -2.73
C ASN A 715 -8.49 4.53 -1.61
N ASP A 716 -9.78 4.57 -1.94
CA ASP A 716 -10.87 4.93 -1.04
C ASP A 716 -11.79 3.71 -0.84
N PHE A 717 -12.87 3.85 -0.09
CA PHE A 717 -13.85 2.78 0.14
C PHE A 717 -14.35 2.17 -1.18
N GLY A 718 -14.66 2.99 -2.19
CA GLY A 718 -15.16 2.52 -3.48
C GLY A 718 -14.06 1.84 -4.31
N GLY A 719 -12.86 2.40 -4.30
CA GLY A 719 -11.69 1.85 -4.98
C GLY A 719 -11.26 0.50 -4.39
N VAL A 720 -11.22 0.35 -3.07
CA VAL A 720 -10.96 -0.97 -2.45
C VAL A 720 -12.12 -1.95 -2.71
N TRP A 721 -13.34 -1.44 -2.89
CA TRP A 721 -14.43 -2.33 -3.25
C TRP A 721 -14.26 -2.91 -4.66
N LEU A 722 -14.02 -2.04 -5.66
CA LEU A 722 -14.23 -2.34 -7.08
C LEU A 722 -12.98 -2.24 -7.97
N ASN A 723 -11.89 -1.61 -7.52
CA ASN A 723 -10.69 -1.48 -8.35
C ASN A 723 -9.89 -2.78 -8.38
N THR A 724 -9.40 -3.11 -9.57
CA THR A 724 -8.39 -4.14 -9.79
C THR A 724 -6.97 -3.64 -9.49
N THR A 725 -6.79 -2.32 -9.39
CA THR A 725 -5.50 -1.64 -9.17
C THR A 725 -5.53 -0.48 -8.15
N PRO A 726 -6.20 -0.58 -6.99
CA PRO A 726 -6.30 0.53 -6.03
C PRO A 726 -4.91 1.03 -5.62
N GLY A 727 -4.70 2.35 -5.61
CA GLY A 727 -3.39 2.96 -5.34
C GLY A 727 -2.29 2.62 -6.36
N GLY A 728 -2.62 1.95 -7.46
CA GLY A 728 -1.67 1.43 -8.44
C GLY A 728 -1.13 0.02 -8.13
N TRP A 729 -1.64 -0.66 -7.09
CA TRP A 729 -1.24 -2.03 -6.72
C TRP A 729 -2.21 -3.05 -7.31
N ARG A 730 -1.70 -4.08 -7.98
CA ARG A 730 -2.54 -5.09 -8.63
C ARG A 730 -3.15 -6.04 -7.60
N ARG A 731 -4.44 -6.31 -7.75
CA ARG A 731 -5.22 -7.21 -6.88
C ARG A 731 -5.54 -8.53 -7.55
N HIS A 732 -6.05 -9.50 -6.78
CA HIS A 732 -6.49 -10.80 -7.30
C HIS A 732 -7.43 -10.69 -8.51
N GLY A 733 -8.32 -9.68 -8.55
CA GLY A 733 -9.18 -9.40 -9.72
C GLY A 733 -8.42 -9.09 -11.00
N TYR A 734 -7.31 -8.34 -10.94
CA TYR A 734 -6.42 -8.10 -12.08
C TYR A 734 -5.91 -9.42 -12.66
N HIS A 735 -5.42 -10.31 -11.79
CA HIS A 735 -4.83 -11.58 -12.20
C HIS A 735 -5.89 -12.56 -12.75
N ALA A 736 -7.09 -12.57 -12.18
CA ALA A 736 -8.22 -13.34 -12.69
C ALA A 736 -8.59 -12.92 -14.12
N LEU A 737 -8.72 -11.61 -14.37
CA LEU A 737 -9.04 -11.10 -15.70
C LEU A 737 -7.89 -11.31 -16.69
N ARG A 738 -6.63 -11.16 -16.27
CA ARG A 738 -5.48 -11.53 -17.11
C ARG A 738 -5.57 -12.98 -17.56
N ARG A 739 -5.82 -13.89 -16.63
CA ARG A 739 -5.99 -15.32 -16.93
C ARG A 739 -7.17 -15.54 -17.88
N ALA A 740 -8.28 -14.87 -17.65
CA ALA A 740 -9.48 -14.96 -18.48
C ALA A 740 -9.23 -14.48 -19.93
N TYR A 741 -8.45 -13.42 -20.11
CA TYR A 741 -8.21 -12.80 -21.41
C TYR A 741 -7.07 -13.44 -22.21
N THR A 742 -6.01 -13.87 -21.52
CA THR A 742 -4.79 -14.42 -22.15
C THR A 742 -4.70 -15.94 -22.10
N GLY A 743 -5.42 -16.58 -21.18
CA GLY A 743 -5.26 -18.00 -20.86
C GLY A 743 -3.99 -18.33 -20.08
N GLN A 744 -3.24 -17.33 -19.60
CA GLN A 744 -1.96 -17.49 -18.90
C GLN A 744 -2.07 -17.03 -17.45
N ASP A 745 -1.43 -17.75 -16.53
CA ASP A 745 -1.29 -17.32 -15.13
C ASP A 745 -0.24 -16.22 -15.02
N SER A 746 -0.41 -15.34 -14.03
CA SER A 746 0.63 -14.35 -13.73
C SER A 746 1.82 -15.03 -13.08
N PRO A 747 3.04 -14.58 -13.37
CA PRO A 747 4.25 -15.18 -12.80
C PRO A 747 4.42 -14.90 -11.30
N ASN A 748 3.72 -13.89 -10.79
CA ASN A 748 3.70 -13.51 -9.39
C ASN A 748 2.31 -12.93 -9.07
N THR A 749 1.75 -13.29 -7.92
CA THR A 749 0.37 -12.95 -7.54
C THR A 749 0.29 -12.42 -6.11
N PRO A 750 -0.70 -11.58 -5.79
CA PRO A 750 -0.81 -11.00 -4.46
C PRO A 750 -0.95 -12.04 -3.35
N PRO A 751 -0.56 -11.70 -2.11
CA PRO A 751 -0.80 -12.56 -0.96
C PRO A 751 -2.30 -12.86 -0.82
N GLU A 752 -2.63 -14.13 -0.57
CA GLU A 752 -4.00 -14.56 -0.34
C GLU A 752 -4.34 -14.45 1.15
N ILE A 753 -5.26 -13.56 1.49
CA ILE A 753 -5.86 -13.51 2.83
C ILE A 753 -7.04 -14.48 2.86
N THR A 754 -6.87 -15.60 3.55
CA THR A 754 -7.86 -16.69 3.61
C THR A 754 -8.81 -16.58 4.80
N SER A 755 -8.43 -15.79 5.81
CA SER A 755 -9.26 -15.51 6.97
C SER A 755 -8.90 -14.16 7.57
N MET A 756 -9.90 -13.47 8.14
CA MET A 756 -9.71 -12.28 8.96
C MET A 756 -10.65 -12.33 10.17
N THR A 757 -10.09 -12.12 11.37
CA THR A 757 -10.85 -12.02 12.62
C THR A 757 -10.64 -10.65 13.28
N VAL A 758 -11.69 -10.17 13.94
CA VAL A 758 -11.68 -8.95 14.76
C VAL A 758 -12.24 -9.34 16.12
N ALA A 759 -11.47 -9.14 17.19
CA ALA A 759 -11.75 -9.68 18.52
C ALA A 759 -13.14 -9.31 19.08
N SER A 760 -13.63 -8.10 18.78
CA SER A 760 -15.01 -7.69 19.02
C SER A 760 -15.53 -6.91 17.83
N ARG A 761 -16.65 -7.36 17.24
CA ARG A 761 -17.27 -6.67 16.09
C ARG A 761 -18.41 -5.74 16.47
N THR A 762 -19.10 -5.98 17.58
CA THR A 762 -20.33 -5.24 17.93
C THR A 762 -20.12 -4.20 19.03
N ALA A 763 -19.01 -4.27 19.77
CA ALA A 763 -18.69 -3.33 20.82
C ALA A 763 -17.16 -3.24 21.05
N VAL A 764 -16.54 -2.27 20.40
CA VAL A 764 -15.14 -1.86 20.66
C VAL A 764 -15.17 -0.50 21.33
N GLN A 765 -14.55 -0.37 22.50
CA GLN A 765 -14.57 0.91 23.22
C GLN A 765 -13.71 1.95 22.49
N ALA A 766 -14.21 3.17 22.36
CA ALA A 766 -13.46 4.29 21.78
C ALA A 766 -12.08 4.46 22.46
N GLY A 767 -11.03 4.65 21.67
CA GLY A 767 -9.65 4.79 22.14
C GLY A 767 -9.00 3.52 22.71
N SER A 768 -9.74 2.41 22.87
CA SER A 768 -9.18 1.14 23.36
C SER A 768 -8.47 0.36 22.25
N ALA A 769 -7.54 -0.51 22.63
CA ALA A 769 -6.92 -1.45 21.71
C ALA A 769 -7.80 -2.69 21.49
N PHE A 770 -7.85 -3.20 20.26
CA PHE A 770 -8.52 -4.46 19.91
C PHE A 770 -7.68 -5.28 18.93
N GLY A 771 -7.84 -6.60 18.99
CA GLY A 771 -7.10 -7.54 18.15
C GLY A 771 -7.70 -7.67 16.75
N VAL A 772 -6.81 -7.64 15.74
CA VAL A 772 -7.11 -8.00 14.35
C VAL A 772 -6.10 -9.06 13.90
N GLU A 773 -6.56 -10.14 13.30
CA GLU A 773 -5.71 -11.22 12.82
C GLU A 773 -6.10 -11.64 11.40
N VAL A 774 -5.11 -11.83 10.53
CA VAL A 774 -5.27 -12.34 9.17
C VAL A 774 -4.41 -13.57 8.92
N GLY A 775 -4.98 -14.54 8.21
CA GLY A 775 -4.26 -15.69 7.65
C GLY A 775 -3.85 -15.39 6.22
N ALA A 776 -2.67 -14.80 6.03
CA ALA A 776 -2.14 -14.44 4.72
C ALA A 776 -1.03 -15.40 4.26
N ALA A 777 -1.12 -15.86 3.02
CA ALA A 777 -0.10 -16.71 2.40
C ALA A 777 0.31 -16.16 1.04
N ASP A 778 1.61 -16.06 0.82
CA ASP A 778 2.19 -15.71 -0.48
C ASP A 778 2.66 -17.00 -1.18
N ARG A 779 2.22 -17.23 -2.41
CA ARG A 779 2.54 -18.46 -3.15
C ARG A 779 3.95 -18.47 -3.72
N ASP A 780 4.53 -17.29 -3.88
CA ASP A 780 5.80 -17.06 -4.56
C ASP A 780 6.99 -17.02 -3.54
N GLY A 781 6.67 -16.99 -2.24
CA GLY A 781 7.65 -16.99 -1.15
C GLY A 781 8.12 -15.59 -0.77
N ASP A 782 7.39 -14.57 -1.17
CA ASP A 782 7.77 -13.17 -1.03
C ASP A 782 7.68 -12.67 0.42
N LEU A 783 8.29 -11.51 0.67
CA LEU A 783 8.17 -10.84 1.96
C LEU A 783 6.81 -10.15 2.05
N VAL A 784 5.89 -10.70 2.84
CA VAL A 784 4.62 -10.05 3.12
C VAL A 784 4.78 -8.94 4.16
N ARG A 785 4.46 -7.71 3.79
CA ARG A 785 4.41 -6.53 4.68
C ARG A 785 2.99 -5.99 4.75
N TYR A 786 2.63 -5.36 5.87
CA TYR A 786 1.23 -5.03 6.14
C TYR A 786 0.97 -3.54 6.34
N ASN A 787 -0.26 -3.12 6.08
CA ASN A 787 -0.81 -1.85 6.55
C ASN A 787 -2.24 -2.06 7.04
N VAL A 788 -2.68 -1.23 7.98
CA VAL A 788 -4.04 -1.27 8.52
C VAL A 788 -4.69 0.09 8.30
N MET A 789 -5.84 0.09 7.60
CA MET A 789 -6.61 1.28 7.25
C MET A 789 -8.00 1.22 7.87
N LEU A 790 -8.61 2.38 8.09
CA LEU A 790 -9.95 2.52 8.64
C LEU A 790 -10.83 3.38 7.73
N SER A 791 -12.12 3.03 7.62
CA SER A 791 -13.15 3.83 6.95
C SER A 791 -14.27 4.23 7.92
N ASP A 792 -14.66 5.50 7.86
CA ASP A 792 -15.79 6.08 8.61
C ASP A 792 -17.01 6.35 7.71
N LYS A 793 -17.07 5.78 6.50
CA LYS A 793 -18.14 6.01 5.52
C LYS A 793 -19.54 5.87 6.11
N HIS A 794 -19.78 4.86 6.93
CA HIS A 794 -21.09 4.60 7.52
C HIS A 794 -21.45 5.53 8.70
N ILE A 795 -20.59 6.50 8.99
CA ILE A 795 -20.79 7.55 10.00
C ILE A 795 -20.92 8.90 9.32
N THR A 796 -20.03 9.21 8.36
CA THR A 796 -19.92 10.56 7.77
C THR A 796 -20.27 10.64 6.30
N GLY A 797 -20.42 9.51 5.61
CA GLY A 797 -20.51 9.45 4.14
C GLY A 797 -19.16 9.66 3.43
N ASN A 798 -18.08 9.95 4.16
CA ASN A 798 -16.74 10.10 3.60
C ASN A 798 -16.24 8.76 3.03
N ARG A 799 -15.76 8.77 1.79
CA ARG A 799 -15.23 7.57 1.15
C ARG A 799 -13.75 7.34 1.43
N GLY A 800 -13.00 8.37 1.86
CA GLY A 800 -11.56 8.26 2.12
C GLY A 800 -11.21 7.24 3.20
N LEU A 801 -10.01 6.68 3.09
CA LEU A 801 -9.43 5.79 4.10
C LEU A 801 -8.41 6.54 4.95
N SER A 802 -8.34 6.20 6.24
CA SER A 802 -7.37 6.75 7.19
C SER A 802 -6.43 5.66 7.69
N HIS A 803 -5.17 6.02 7.99
CA HIS A 803 -4.21 5.08 8.58
C HIS A 803 -4.59 4.76 10.03
N ALA A 804 -4.75 3.47 10.36
CA ALA A 804 -5.03 3.06 11.73
C ALA A 804 -3.78 3.27 12.61
N SER A 805 -3.94 3.59 13.90
CA SER A 805 -2.82 3.43 14.84
C SER A 805 -2.76 1.97 15.28
N PHE A 806 -1.63 1.29 15.07
CA PHE A 806 -1.52 -0.13 15.39
C PHE A 806 -0.08 -0.55 15.73
N THR A 807 0.03 -1.69 16.42
CA THR A 807 1.28 -2.43 16.60
C THR A 807 1.12 -3.82 16.01
N GLN A 808 2.05 -4.24 15.15
CA GLN A 808 2.10 -5.62 14.69
C GLN A 808 2.70 -6.49 15.81
N THR A 809 1.91 -7.44 16.33
CA THR A 809 2.28 -8.31 17.46
C THR A 809 2.81 -9.66 17.01
N GLY A 810 2.75 -9.95 15.71
CA GLY A 810 3.16 -11.21 15.09
C GLY A 810 2.84 -11.21 13.59
N PRO A 811 3.18 -12.29 12.85
CA PRO A 811 2.82 -12.41 11.44
C PRO A 811 1.30 -12.33 11.26
N GLY A 812 0.81 -11.30 10.57
CA GLY A 812 -0.62 -11.11 10.33
C GLY A 812 -1.46 -10.76 11.57
N THR A 813 -0.86 -10.49 12.73
CA THR A 813 -1.59 -10.13 13.97
C THR A 813 -1.29 -8.70 14.41
N PHE A 814 -2.34 -7.95 14.74
CA PHE A 814 -2.27 -6.53 15.04
C PHE A 814 -3.07 -6.19 16.31
N SER A 815 -2.50 -5.33 17.14
CA SER A 815 -3.23 -4.57 18.16
C SER A 815 -3.55 -3.20 17.58
N VAL A 816 -4.82 -2.97 17.24
CA VAL A 816 -5.30 -1.73 16.60
C VAL A 816 -5.98 -0.85 17.64
N THR A 817 -5.68 0.45 17.63
CA THR A 817 -6.36 1.43 18.49
C THR A 817 -7.65 1.89 17.82
N ALA A 818 -8.77 1.71 18.51
CA ALA A 818 -10.08 2.15 18.04
C ALA A 818 -10.17 3.68 17.95
N PRO A 819 -10.80 4.23 16.90
CA PRO A 819 -11.08 5.66 16.81
C PRO A 819 -11.90 6.18 18.00
N GLN A 820 -11.84 7.49 18.23
CA GLN A 820 -12.65 8.16 19.25
C GLN A 820 -14.12 8.35 18.83
N ARG A 821 -14.37 8.52 17.54
CA ARG A 821 -15.71 8.76 17.00
C ARG A 821 -16.53 7.46 17.00
N LEU A 822 -17.69 7.52 17.65
CA LEU A 822 -18.65 6.42 17.74
C LEU A 822 -19.28 6.07 16.39
N GLY A 823 -19.72 4.82 16.25
CA GLY A 823 -20.45 4.36 15.06
C GLY A 823 -19.85 3.09 14.45
N VAL A 824 -20.30 2.75 13.25
CA VAL A 824 -19.80 1.57 12.52
C VAL A 824 -18.65 1.99 11.62
N TRP A 825 -17.51 1.36 11.84
CA TRP A 825 -16.29 1.51 11.07
C TRP A 825 -16.02 0.24 10.27
N LYS A 826 -15.22 0.34 9.21
CA LYS A 826 -14.55 -0.80 8.59
C LYS A 826 -13.05 -0.72 8.84
N VAL A 827 -12.44 -1.84 9.22
CA VAL A 827 -10.99 -2.02 9.25
C VAL A 827 -10.57 -2.85 8.03
N TYR A 828 -9.51 -2.40 7.36
CA TYR A 828 -8.91 -3.04 6.19
C TYR A 828 -7.47 -3.43 6.52
N VAL A 829 -7.08 -4.65 6.16
CA VAL A 829 -5.70 -5.12 6.23
C VAL A 829 -5.18 -5.30 4.82
N TYR A 830 -4.11 -4.58 4.50
CA TYR A 830 -3.39 -4.66 3.24
C TYR A 830 -2.17 -5.56 3.44
N ALA A 831 -1.96 -6.51 2.53
CA ALA A 831 -0.81 -7.41 2.52
C ALA A 831 -0.06 -7.25 1.18
N TYR A 832 1.12 -6.64 1.22
CA TYR A 832 1.97 -6.35 0.06
C TYR A 832 3.04 -7.42 -0.11
N ASP A 833 3.32 -7.84 -1.35
CA ASP A 833 4.38 -8.81 -1.70
C ASP A 833 5.73 -8.18 -2.06
N GLY A 834 5.75 -6.89 -2.37
CA GLY A 834 6.92 -6.19 -2.87
C GLY A 834 7.21 -6.36 -4.37
N HIS A 835 6.28 -6.95 -5.12
CA HIS A 835 6.29 -7.12 -6.57
C HIS A 835 5.25 -6.29 -7.31
N GLY A 836 4.54 -5.42 -6.60
CA GLY A 836 3.50 -4.57 -7.18
C GLY A 836 2.08 -5.06 -6.92
N ASN A 837 1.91 -6.12 -6.12
CA ASN A 837 0.59 -6.66 -5.82
C ASN A 837 0.21 -6.48 -4.36
N VAL A 838 -1.10 -6.49 -4.12
CA VAL A 838 -1.69 -6.36 -2.78
C VAL A 838 -2.90 -7.28 -2.62
N GLY A 839 -2.97 -7.97 -1.48
CA GLY A 839 -4.19 -8.59 -0.97
C GLY A 839 -4.85 -7.68 0.05
N ILE A 840 -6.17 -7.49 -0.02
CA ILE A 840 -6.91 -6.61 0.90
C ILE A 840 -8.14 -7.33 1.45
N GLU A 841 -8.22 -7.45 2.78
CA GLU A 841 -9.38 -8.02 3.48
C GLU A 841 -9.95 -7.02 4.49
N GLN A 842 -11.25 -7.10 4.73
CA GLN A 842 -11.97 -6.11 5.54
C GLN A 842 -12.93 -6.73 6.53
N ARG A 843 -13.21 -6.05 7.65
CA ARG A 843 -14.35 -6.36 8.53
C ARG A 843 -14.93 -5.09 9.12
N SER A 844 -16.25 -5.05 9.31
CA SER A 844 -16.86 -4.00 10.11
C SER A 844 -16.69 -4.25 11.62
N PHE A 845 -16.60 -3.15 12.37
CA PHE A 845 -16.69 -3.14 13.83
C PHE A 845 -17.42 -1.88 14.31
N ARG A 846 -18.09 -1.97 15.46
CA ARG A 846 -18.80 -0.84 16.05
C ARG A 846 -18.02 -0.25 17.22
N VAL A 847 -17.67 1.02 17.10
CA VAL A 847 -17.10 1.81 18.18
C VAL A 847 -18.22 2.29 19.11
N VAL A 848 -18.09 1.97 20.39
CA VAL A 848 -19.03 2.32 21.46
C VAL A 848 -18.36 3.18 22.53
N PRO A 849 -19.13 3.93 23.34
CA PRO A 849 -18.58 4.70 24.44
C PRO A 849 -17.72 3.84 25.38
N PRO A 850 -16.63 4.38 25.95
CA PRO A 850 -15.89 3.72 27.01
C PRO A 850 -16.81 3.45 28.21
N VAL A 851 -16.71 2.26 28.80
CA VAL A 851 -17.50 1.91 29.98
C VAL A 851 -16.81 2.46 31.22
N VAL A 852 -17.50 3.34 31.94
CA VAL A 852 -17.04 3.82 33.25
C VAL A 852 -17.60 2.93 34.35
N ALA A 853 -16.74 2.50 35.27
CA ALA A 853 -17.18 1.73 36.43
C ALA A 853 -18.02 2.60 37.38
N GLY A 854 -19.20 2.10 37.74
CA GLY A 854 -20.06 2.64 38.78
C GLY A 854 -21.32 3.33 38.30
N THR A 855 -21.94 4.11 39.18
CA THR A 855 -23.25 4.71 38.91
C THR A 855 -23.08 6.13 38.41
N ASN A 856 -23.59 6.43 37.20
CA ASN A 856 -23.71 7.81 36.72
C ASN A 856 -24.78 8.53 37.55
N VAL A 857 -24.34 9.33 38.52
CA VAL A 857 -25.19 10.09 39.45
C VAL A 857 -25.71 11.39 38.84
N ALA A 858 -25.19 11.82 37.69
CA ALA A 858 -25.70 12.95 36.92
C ALA A 858 -26.90 12.58 36.05
N ARG A 859 -27.12 11.28 35.77
CA ARG A 859 -28.17 10.85 34.85
C ARG A 859 -29.56 11.32 35.28
N GLY A 860 -30.25 12.05 34.40
CA GLY A 860 -31.60 12.60 34.60
C GLY A 860 -31.68 13.71 35.65
N ARG A 861 -30.55 14.25 36.11
CA ARG A 861 -30.51 15.32 37.12
C ARG A 861 -30.75 16.69 36.47
N PRO A 862 -31.22 17.69 37.26
CA PRO A 862 -31.34 19.05 36.76
C PRO A 862 -30.01 19.58 36.22
N THR A 863 -30.00 19.94 34.95
CA THR A 863 -28.82 20.46 34.24
C THR A 863 -29.14 21.83 33.66
N THR A 864 -28.22 22.77 33.86
CA THR A 864 -28.32 24.14 33.33
C THR A 864 -27.03 24.50 32.60
N ALA A 865 -27.11 25.45 31.68
CA ALA A 865 -25.96 25.95 30.93
C ALA A 865 -26.03 27.47 30.78
N SER A 866 -24.91 28.08 30.40
CA SER A 866 -24.85 29.49 30.01
C SER A 866 -25.75 29.80 28.81
N THR A 867 -25.71 28.96 27.79
CA THR A 867 -26.48 29.08 26.55
C THR A 867 -26.84 27.70 26.00
N HIS A 868 -27.79 27.66 25.08
CA HIS A 868 -28.00 26.51 24.20
C HIS A 868 -28.57 26.97 22.86
N GLN A 869 -28.24 26.25 21.80
CA GLN A 869 -28.80 26.50 20.48
C GLN A 869 -30.27 26.07 20.42
N ALA A 870 -31.16 27.02 20.08
CA ALA A 870 -32.61 26.83 20.07
C ALA A 870 -33.15 26.12 18.80
N GLY A 871 -32.35 25.97 17.75
CA GLY A 871 -32.74 25.38 16.46
C GLY A 871 -31.55 24.80 15.68
N GLY A 872 -31.84 24.13 14.56
CA GLY A 872 -30.89 23.33 13.76
C GLY A 872 -31.36 21.87 13.60
N ASP A 873 -30.76 21.11 12.68
CA ASP A 873 -31.11 19.71 12.48
C ASP A 873 -30.82 18.89 13.76
N GLY A 874 -31.87 18.35 14.37
CA GLY A 874 -31.80 17.62 15.64
C GLY A 874 -31.92 18.48 16.91
N GLY A 875 -32.19 19.79 16.78
CA GLY A 875 -32.47 20.68 17.92
C GLY A 875 -33.92 20.56 18.45
N PRO A 876 -34.23 21.15 19.62
CA PRO A 876 -33.37 22.01 20.43
C PRO A 876 -32.32 21.24 21.26
N PHE A 877 -31.11 21.82 21.39
CA PHE A 877 -29.95 21.17 22.03
C PHE A 877 -29.81 21.54 23.51
N THR A 878 -30.87 21.28 24.28
CA THR A 878 -31.00 21.73 25.67
C THR A 878 -30.00 21.06 26.63
N PRO A 879 -29.66 21.68 27.78
CA PRO A 879 -28.64 21.17 28.70
C PRO A 879 -28.90 19.76 29.26
N ASP A 880 -30.16 19.39 29.47
CA ASP A 880 -30.57 18.06 29.94
C ASP A 880 -30.17 16.92 28.99
N ARG A 881 -29.92 17.24 27.71
CA ARG A 881 -29.45 16.26 26.72
C ARG A 881 -28.04 15.76 26.96
N ALA A 882 -27.22 16.50 27.71
CA ALA A 882 -25.90 16.04 28.11
C ALA A 882 -25.93 15.17 29.38
N THR A 883 -27.08 14.92 30.00
CA THR A 883 -27.18 14.10 31.21
C THR A 883 -28.32 13.09 31.13
N ASP A 884 -28.83 12.79 29.94
CA ASP A 884 -29.93 11.83 29.76
C ASP A 884 -29.43 10.36 29.65
N GLY A 885 -28.11 10.17 29.51
CA GLY A 885 -27.48 8.87 29.35
C GLY A 885 -27.58 8.32 27.93
N SER A 886 -27.82 9.17 26.93
CA SER A 886 -27.97 8.81 25.52
C SER A 886 -26.93 9.51 24.66
N PHE A 887 -26.06 8.72 24.02
CA PHE A 887 -25.12 9.21 23.00
C PHE A 887 -25.77 9.49 21.63
N ALA A 888 -27.10 9.53 21.56
CA ALA A 888 -27.87 9.94 20.39
C ALA A 888 -28.47 11.35 20.54
N SER A 889 -28.33 11.98 21.71
CA SER A 889 -28.80 13.33 22.03
C SER A 889 -27.63 14.16 22.57
N ARG A 890 -27.63 15.47 22.34
CA ARG A 890 -26.53 16.34 22.77
C ARG A 890 -26.99 17.71 23.24
N TRP A 891 -26.23 18.28 24.16
CA TRP A 891 -26.22 19.72 24.39
C TRP A 891 -25.30 20.42 23.39
N ALA A 892 -25.65 21.63 22.98
CA ALA A 892 -24.79 22.49 22.17
C ALA A 892 -24.93 23.96 22.60
N SER A 893 -23.80 24.60 22.92
CA SER A 893 -23.75 26.02 23.28
C SER A 893 -23.83 26.93 22.06
N ASP A 894 -24.04 28.23 22.28
CA ASP A 894 -23.79 29.25 21.27
C ASP A 894 -22.31 29.26 20.86
N TRP A 895 -22.01 29.86 19.70
CA TRP A 895 -20.68 29.88 19.07
C TRP A 895 -19.74 30.90 19.70
N ALA A 896 -19.57 30.82 21.01
CA ALA A 896 -18.75 31.71 21.79
C ALA A 896 -17.87 30.92 22.75
N ASP A 897 -16.65 31.42 23.02
CA ASP A 897 -15.87 30.96 24.16
C ASP A 897 -16.58 31.33 25.48
N GLN A 898 -16.01 30.94 26.62
CA GLN A 898 -16.53 31.25 27.96
C GLN A 898 -17.98 30.77 28.15
N GLN A 899 -18.19 29.47 27.99
CA GLN A 899 -19.48 28.81 28.24
C GLN A 899 -19.38 27.92 29.47
N TRP A 900 -20.52 27.53 30.04
CA TRP A 900 -20.54 26.54 31.11
C TRP A 900 -21.76 25.64 31.02
N LEU A 901 -21.61 24.41 31.51
CA LEU A 901 -22.67 23.42 31.69
C LEU A 901 -22.53 22.87 33.11
N GLN A 902 -23.61 22.78 33.88
CA GLN A 902 -23.56 22.26 35.25
C GLN A 902 -24.75 21.37 35.58
N VAL A 903 -24.54 20.44 36.51
CA VAL A 903 -25.54 19.51 37.00
C VAL A 903 -25.67 19.59 38.53
N ASP A 904 -26.90 19.62 39.04
CA ASP A 904 -27.22 19.49 40.47
C ASP A 904 -27.50 18.02 40.80
N LEU A 905 -26.59 17.37 41.54
CA LEU A 905 -26.73 15.99 41.99
C LEU A 905 -27.79 15.83 43.10
N GLY A 906 -28.36 16.94 43.60
CA GLY A 906 -29.40 17.00 44.61
C GLY A 906 -28.89 16.95 46.06
N GLN A 907 -27.74 16.33 46.29
CA GLN A 907 -27.08 16.23 47.59
C GLN A 907 -25.56 16.07 47.43
N PRO A 908 -24.76 16.40 48.47
CA PRO A 908 -23.33 16.08 48.47
C PRO A 908 -23.11 14.59 48.21
N THR A 909 -22.44 14.30 47.09
CA THR A 909 -22.22 12.95 46.57
C THR A 909 -20.73 12.77 46.34
N ALA A 910 -20.20 11.59 46.68
CA ALA A 910 -18.81 11.25 46.39
C ALA A 910 -18.63 11.08 44.87
N ILE A 911 -17.66 11.79 44.31
CA ILE A 911 -17.35 11.78 42.88
C ILE A 911 -15.97 11.18 42.71
N ARG A 912 -15.92 10.13 41.90
CA ARG A 912 -14.71 9.35 41.64
C ARG A 912 -14.25 9.47 40.20
N HIS A 913 -15.18 9.78 39.30
CA HIS A 913 -14.87 9.89 37.90
C HIS A 913 -15.83 10.85 37.20
N VAL A 914 -15.35 11.55 36.19
CA VAL A 914 -16.15 12.33 35.25
C VAL A 914 -15.78 11.87 33.84
N GLN A 915 -16.79 11.58 33.03
CA GLN A 915 -16.63 11.27 31.61
C GLN A 915 -17.30 12.37 30.79
N LEU A 916 -16.55 12.94 29.86
CA LEU A 916 -17.08 13.89 28.88
C LEU A 916 -17.08 13.22 27.51
N GLY A 917 -18.25 13.01 26.93
CA GLY A 917 -18.43 12.52 25.57
C GLY A 917 -18.71 13.66 24.62
N TRP A 918 -17.69 14.15 23.92
CA TRP A 918 -17.80 15.28 23.01
C TRP A 918 -18.39 14.87 21.66
N GLU A 919 -19.11 15.79 21.04
CA GLU A 919 -19.36 15.74 19.59
C GLU A 919 -18.10 16.23 18.83
N ASN A 920 -18.13 16.33 17.50
CA ASN A 920 -17.03 16.95 16.74
C ASN A 920 -16.72 18.37 17.24
N ALA A 921 -17.70 19.11 17.75
CA ALA A 921 -17.49 20.40 18.40
C ALA A 921 -17.14 20.23 19.88
N TYR A 922 -15.87 20.43 20.24
CA TYR A 922 -15.34 20.17 21.60
C TYR A 922 -14.61 21.38 22.22
N ALA A 923 -14.19 21.22 23.48
CA ALA A 923 -13.39 22.21 24.19
C ALA A 923 -11.89 21.92 24.16
N ARG A 924 -11.10 22.89 23.68
CA ARG A 924 -9.62 22.82 23.77
C ARG A 924 -9.14 23.14 25.18
N ALA A 925 -9.79 24.08 25.86
CA ALA A 925 -9.49 24.40 27.25
C ALA A 925 -10.77 24.44 28.10
N TYR A 926 -10.72 23.75 29.23
CA TYR A 926 -11.83 23.70 30.18
C TYR A 926 -11.35 23.34 31.59
N GLN A 927 -12.25 23.54 32.55
CA GLN A 927 -12.09 23.13 33.94
C GLN A 927 -13.29 22.31 34.38
N VAL A 928 -13.04 21.21 35.09
CA VAL A 928 -14.09 20.56 35.89
C VAL A 928 -14.06 21.18 37.27
N GLN A 929 -15.19 21.71 37.69
CA GLN A 929 -15.36 22.42 38.95
C GLN A 929 -16.42 21.75 39.79
N THR A 930 -16.24 21.79 41.11
CA THR A 930 -17.19 21.24 42.08
C THR A 930 -17.58 22.27 43.11
N SER A 931 -18.81 22.17 43.61
CA SER A 931 -19.35 23.04 44.66
C SER A 931 -20.34 22.29 45.56
N LEU A 932 -20.46 22.72 46.82
CA LEU A 932 -21.48 22.23 47.76
C LEU A 932 -22.75 23.09 47.75
N ASP A 933 -22.65 24.36 47.37
CA ASP A 933 -23.73 25.36 47.46
C ASP A 933 -24.16 25.94 46.10
N GLY A 934 -23.39 25.69 45.04
CA GLY A 934 -23.63 26.18 43.69
C GLY A 934 -23.08 27.59 43.42
N THR A 935 -22.46 28.23 44.42
CA THR A 935 -21.89 29.58 44.34
C THR A 935 -20.37 29.59 44.50
N ASP A 936 -19.84 28.80 45.43
CA ASP A 936 -18.39 28.69 45.68
C ASP A 936 -17.83 27.48 44.94
N TRP A 937 -16.98 27.75 43.94
CA TRP A 937 -16.49 26.73 43.01
C TRP A 937 -15.00 26.46 43.19
N THR A 938 -14.64 25.18 43.25
CA THR A 938 -13.24 24.72 43.24
C THR A 938 -12.96 23.96 41.96
N SER A 939 -11.92 24.36 41.22
CA SER A 939 -11.43 23.60 40.07
C SER A 939 -10.70 22.34 40.53
N VAL A 940 -11.23 21.17 40.14
CA VAL A 940 -10.68 19.85 40.48
C VAL A 940 -9.96 19.20 39.30
N HIS A 941 -10.17 19.70 38.09
CA HIS A 941 -9.40 19.37 36.90
C HIS A 941 -9.29 20.58 35.99
N THR A 942 -8.21 20.70 35.22
CA THR A 942 -8.00 21.75 34.22
C THR A 942 -7.17 21.21 33.07
N THR A 943 -7.60 21.48 31.85
CA THR A 943 -6.84 21.18 30.63
C THR A 943 -6.85 22.39 29.70
N THR A 944 -5.80 22.52 28.89
CA THR A 944 -5.68 23.49 27.80
C THR A 944 -5.37 22.81 26.46
N SER A 945 -5.42 21.48 26.43
CA SER A 945 -5.02 20.65 25.31
C SER A 945 -6.05 19.57 24.98
N GLY A 946 -7.34 19.81 25.28
CA GLY A 946 -8.41 18.91 24.89
C GLY A 946 -8.42 18.67 23.38
N ASP A 947 -8.77 17.45 22.98
CA ASP A 947 -8.73 16.92 21.61
C ASP A 947 -10.09 16.38 21.13
N GLY A 948 -11.13 16.44 21.97
CA GLY A 948 -12.47 15.96 21.67
C GLY A 948 -12.63 14.48 22.03
N GLY A 949 -13.60 13.79 21.41
CA GLY A 949 -13.83 12.37 21.72
C GLY A 949 -14.27 12.16 23.17
N PHE A 950 -13.57 11.30 23.90
CA PHE A 950 -13.87 10.96 25.30
C PHE A 950 -12.76 11.42 26.25
N ASP A 951 -13.12 12.26 27.22
CA ASP A 951 -12.26 12.59 28.35
C ASP A 951 -12.65 11.76 29.57
N GLU A 952 -11.69 11.02 30.13
CA GLU A 952 -11.86 10.18 31.32
C GLU A 952 -11.09 10.78 32.51
N ILE A 953 -11.80 11.46 33.41
CA ILE A 953 -11.21 12.28 34.46
C ILE A 953 -11.42 11.62 35.82
N GLY A 954 -10.36 11.01 36.35
CA GLY A 954 -10.34 10.47 37.72
C GLY A 954 -10.36 11.59 38.76
N LEU A 955 -11.27 11.50 39.73
CA LEU A 955 -11.45 12.48 40.81
C LEU A 955 -11.51 11.80 42.18
N SER A 956 -11.31 12.58 43.24
CA SER A 956 -11.52 12.14 44.62
C SER A 956 -12.07 13.29 45.46
N THR A 957 -13.31 13.66 45.18
CA THR A 957 -13.99 14.80 45.82
C THR A 957 -15.43 14.45 46.21
N SER A 958 -16.08 15.33 46.97
CA SER A 958 -17.50 15.25 47.29
C SER A 958 -18.15 16.59 46.97
N ALA A 959 -19.21 16.58 46.18
CA ALA A 959 -19.89 17.79 45.73
C ALA A 959 -21.38 17.57 45.54
N ARG A 960 -22.16 18.64 45.61
CA ARG A 960 -23.56 18.64 45.16
C ARG A 960 -23.67 19.10 43.71
N TYR A 961 -22.87 20.08 43.32
CA TYR A 961 -22.86 20.63 41.97
C TYR A 961 -21.54 20.30 41.28
N VAL A 962 -21.63 19.92 40.01
CA VAL A 962 -20.47 19.73 39.13
C VAL A 962 -20.68 20.61 37.90
N ARG A 963 -19.66 21.40 37.56
CA ARG A 963 -19.68 22.32 36.42
C ARG A 963 -18.50 22.07 35.52
N LEU A 964 -18.78 22.06 34.23
CA LEU A 964 -17.79 22.17 33.18
C LEU A 964 -17.70 23.64 32.77
N ASN A 965 -16.57 24.29 33.10
CA ASN A 965 -16.28 25.67 32.75
C ASN A 965 -15.39 25.72 31.51
N LEU A 966 -15.94 26.15 30.39
CA LEU A 966 -15.38 25.99 29.04
C LEU A 966 -14.77 27.31 28.56
N THR A 967 -13.45 27.37 28.51
CA THR A 967 -12.72 28.63 28.34
C THR A 967 -12.19 28.85 26.93
N ARG A 968 -11.96 27.78 26.15
CA ARG A 968 -11.55 27.88 24.74
C ARG A 968 -12.10 26.74 23.89
N ARG A 969 -12.75 27.08 22.78
CA ARG A 969 -13.26 26.11 21.78
C ARG A 969 -12.13 25.44 21.03
N GLY A 970 -12.33 24.15 20.72
CA GLY A 970 -11.42 23.37 19.86
C GLY A 970 -11.74 23.47 18.38
N THR A 971 -12.92 23.96 18.03
CA THR A 971 -13.36 24.16 16.64
C THR A 971 -13.91 25.57 16.45
N ALA A 972 -14.27 25.91 15.21
CA ALA A 972 -14.97 27.17 14.89
C ALA A 972 -16.42 27.20 15.42
N TYR A 973 -17.01 26.04 15.72
CA TYR A 973 -18.36 25.90 16.29
C TYR A 973 -18.37 26.16 17.79
N GLY A 974 -19.55 26.17 18.42
CA GLY A 974 -19.70 26.18 19.89
C GLY A 974 -19.15 24.92 20.55
N TYR A 975 -19.49 24.68 21.82
CA TYR A 975 -19.20 23.42 22.49
C TYR A 975 -20.39 22.47 22.34
N SER A 976 -20.14 21.18 22.19
CA SER A 976 -21.21 20.18 22.16
C SER A 976 -20.83 18.86 22.82
N LEU A 977 -21.72 18.39 23.69
CA LEU A 977 -21.54 17.17 24.49
C LEU A 977 -22.70 16.24 24.25
N TRP A 978 -22.39 15.01 23.84
CA TRP A 978 -23.32 13.89 23.88
C TRP A 978 -23.65 13.53 25.32
N GLU A 979 -22.64 13.47 26.21
CA GLU A 979 -22.86 13.11 27.61
C GLU A 979 -21.83 13.77 28.53
N PHE A 980 -22.30 14.20 29.70
CA PHE A 980 -21.57 14.71 30.86
C PHE A 980 -21.86 13.79 32.05
N GLY A 981 -21.17 12.66 32.06
CA GLY A 981 -21.33 11.64 33.09
C GLY A 981 -20.52 11.99 34.35
N VAL A 982 -21.18 11.93 35.52
CA VAL A 982 -20.52 12.05 36.83
C VAL A 982 -20.73 10.73 37.56
N TYR A 983 -19.65 10.05 37.92
CA TYR A 983 -19.73 8.70 38.45
C TYR A 983 -19.26 8.64 39.90
N GLN A 984 -20.08 7.94 40.68
CA GLN A 984 -19.69 7.37 41.96
C GLN A 984 -19.26 5.92 41.66
N THR A 985 -17.97 5.58 41.84
CA THR A 985 -17.62 4.15 41.86
C THR A 985 -18.28 3.51 43.08
N PRO A 986 -18.81 2.27 42.95
CA PRO A 986 -19.43 1.55 44.05
C PRO A 986 -18.46 1.29 45.21
#